data_AF-A0A8J2HJT8-F1
#
_entry.id   AF-A0A8J2HJT8-F1
#
_cell.length_a   1.000
_cell.length_b   1.000
_cell.length_c   1.000
_cell.angle_alpha   90.00
_cell.angle_beta   90.00
_cell.angle_gamma   90.00
#
_symmetry.space_group_name_H-M   'P 1'
#
loop_
_entity.id
_entity.type
_entity.pdbx_description
1 polymer ?
#
loop_
_entity_poly.entity_id
_entity_poly.type
_entity_poly.pdbx_seq_one_letter_code
_entity_poly.pdbx_strand_id
1 'polypeptide(L)'
;MDKLFILLICMFKCCLTFEGNLELKKLGEKEYLLLKAKSNLPVHGPCWHKALKELKNNCNKLNDQEHSLLALRLANCFLEDSGHITYDCHFSETEADRRQCINSMSDRAFGVYNEFYTHTTHICFYLNHELWQIETERTFQNLYAASSKMTEQLVEASKVQGSMLESQKEGLKIQNELLVNGKELGTVIKTSANSVNEMVLDFKESSKSQQALLNEIFSYMRAFQDWIVGEVSWFQSIVYYSIACIICALFSSSKRTADSRITLFVVLSLNVTLERMLVQYNINVTSPEDKIQLAYYTWGLRKIVLLLCMSILLYSYYSYRDEHMENNRVLRRIEKKLHALQEAPQPFRYRTRLAVKRLNESKGASTEESLKIIWHDLKCEEMDRLEGTHFYGQRAHIFITLGASGDLAKKKIYPTLWWLFRDNLLPKTTTFFGYARSKLTLQDLRDKCHQYMKVKPGEEEKYEAFWKLNYYVQGPYDSDKSFEHLNSELMKFENGSEANRLFYLALPPSVFEEVTVHIKNKCMGKKGWTRIIIEKPFGRDAPSSQRLSDHLASLFNEEQIYRIDHYLGKEMVQNLMTLRFGNRIFSPTWNRDNIASVQITFKEPFGTQGRGGYFDEFGIIRDVMQNHLLQILSLFAMEKPASCCPNDIRNEKVKVLKCIKPLELDDVVLGQYVGDPDAEDPEARLGYLDDPTVPSNSTTPTYAAAVLKINNERWDGVPFILKCGKALNERKADIRVQYRDVPGDIFDGKAKRNELVIRVQPGEALYIKMMTKTPGITFNMEETELDLTYDKRYKNIKLPDAYERLILDVFCGSQMHFVRSDELSEAWRIFTPLLHQIENERIPPIPYKYKSRGPKEADAMAKKNNFVYYGSYKWPEHR
;
A
#
# COMPACT_ATOMS: atom_id res chain seq x y z
N MET A 1 4.30 -4.88 41.80
CA MET A 1 3.70 -3.55 42.03
C MET A 1 4.45 -2.43 41.31
N ASP A 2 5.75 -2.58 41.04
CA ASP A 2 6.58 -1.50 40.44
C ASP A 2 6.27 -1.17 38.97
N LYS A 3 5.75 -2.12 38.18
CA LYS A 3 5.30 -1.85 36.80
C LYS A 3 3.99 -1.05 36.74
N LEU A 4 3.19 -1.07 37.80
CA LEU A 4 1.95 -0.29 37.89
C LEU A 4 2.25 1.16 38.33
N PHE A 5 3.30 1.35 39.14
CA PHE A 5 3.73 2.65 39.63
C PHE A 5 4.36 3.52 38.52
N ILE A 6 5.12 2.90 37.60
CA ILE A 6 5.71 3.59 36.43
C ILE A 6 4.63 4.03 35.42
N LEU A 7 3.56 3.24 35.26
CA LEU A 7 2.45 3.58 34.37
C LEU A 7 1.63 4.78 34.90
N LEU A 8 1.45 4.87 36.22
CA LEU A 8 0.76 5.99 36.86
C LEU A 8 1.55 7.30 36.77
N ILE A 9 2.89 7.26 36.85
CA ILE A 9 3.75 8.45 36.72
C ILE A 9 3.74 8.98 35.27
N CYS A 10 3.68 8.11 34.27
CA CYS A 10 3.54 8.52 32.87
C CYS A 10 2.17 9.14 32.54
N MET A 11 1.09 8.65 33.15
CA MET A 11 -0.25 9.23 32.98
C MET A 11 -0.38 10.60 33.67
N PHE A 12 0.30 10.81 34.81
CA PHE A 12 0.34 12.11 35.48
C PHE A 12 1.09 13.19 34.68
N LYS A 13 2.17 12.84 33.97
CA LYS A 13 2.89 13.77 33.08
C LYS A 13 2.08 14.21 31.86
N CYS A 14 1.12 13.41 31.42
CA CYS A 14 0.29 13.70 30.23
C CYS A 14 -0.89 14.65 30.54
N CYS A 15 -1.37 14.69 31.79
CA CYS A 15 -2.38 15.68 32.21
C CYS A 15 -1.78 17.09 32.40
N LEU A 16 -0.53 17.19 32.85
CA LEU A 16 0.13 18.48 33.13
C LEU A 16 0.48 19.29 31.85
N THR A 17 0.66 18.64 30.70
CA THR A 17 1.01 19.32 29.44
C THR A 17 -0.18 20.02 28.78
N PHE A 18 -1.42 19.65 29.10
CA PHE A 18 -2.63 20.25 28.53
C PHE A 18 -3.00 21.58 29.23
N GLU A 19 -2.78 21.68 30.53
CA GLU A 19 -2.94 22.94 31.29
C GLU A 19 -1.91 24.00 30.88
N GLY A 20 -0.65 23.58 30.64
CA GLY A 20 0.44 24.49 30.27
C GLY A 20 0.17 25.31 29.01
N ASN A 21 -0.36 24.70 27.95
CA ASN A 21 -0.64 25.40 26.69
C ASN A 21 -1.77 26.43 26.81
N LEU A 22 -2.77 26.18 27.66
CA LEU A 22 -3.87 27.12 27.89
C LEU A 22 -3.42 28.31 28.74
N GLU A 23 -2.58 28.07 29.75
CA GLU A 23 -1.92 29.12 30.53
C GLU A 23 -1.03 30.01 29.65
N LEU A 24 -0.19 29.39 28.80
CA LEU A 24 0.68 30.08 27.85
C LEU A 24 -0.09 31.00 26.89
N LYS A 25 -1.25 30.55 26.38
CA LYS A 25 -2.13 31.39 25.56
C LYS A 25 -2.66 32.60 26.33
N LYS A 26 -3.15 32.39 27.56
CA LYS A 26 -3.70 33.46 28.40
C LYS A 26 -2.64 34.48 28.81
N LEU A 27 -1.42 34.03 29.12
CA LEU A 27 -0.29 34.92 29.42
C LEU A 27 0.08 35.76 28.20
N GLY A 28 0.21 35.11 27.04
CA GLY A 28 0.51 35.77 25.77
C GLY A 28 -0.54 36.78 25.33
N GLU A 29 -1.82 36.46 25.53
CA GLU A 29 -2.94 37.37 25.27
C GLU A 29 -2.85 38.62 26.15
N LYS A 30 -2.63 38.43 27.46
CA LYS A 30 -2.51 39.53 28.42
C LYS A 30 -1.33 40.45 28.07
N GLU A 31 -0.16 39.88 27.81
CA GLU A 31 1.04 40.62 27.43
C GLU A 31 0.85 41.35 26.09
N TYR A 32 0.22 40.69 25.10
CA TYR A 32 -0.09 41.30 23.81
C TYR A 32 -1.01 42.51 23.95
N LEU A 33 -2.07 42.41 24.76
CA LEU A 33 -3.01 43.50 24.99
C LEU A 33 -2.36 44.68 25.72
N LEU A 34 -1.46 44.41 26.67
CA LEU A 34 -0.68 45.46 27.35
C LEU A 34 0.21 46.22 26.36
N LEU A 35 0.94 45.51 25.51
CA LEU A 35 1.76 46.15 24.47
C LEU A 35 0.91 46.92 23.45
N LYS A 36 -0.24 46.36 23.06
CA LYS A 36 -1.18 47.00 22.15
C LYS A 36 -1.73 48.30 22.75
N ALA A 37 -2.03 48.33 24.05
CA ALA A 37 -2.43 49.55 24.74
C ALA A 37 -1.31 50.61 24.73
N LYS A 38 -0.05 50.20 25.02
CA LYS A 38 1.12 51.10 24.94
C LYS A 38 1.35 51.66 23.53
N SER A 39 1.08 50.87 22.49
CA SER A 39 1.22 51.31 21.09
C SER A 39 0.28 52.43 20.66
N ASN A 40 -0.79 52.67 21.43
CA ASN A 40 -1.74 53.74 21.16
C ASN A 40 -1.41 55.06 21.88
N LEU A 41 -0.30 55.13 22.62
CA LEU A 41 0.12 56.35 23.34
C LEU A 41 0.77 57.37 22.39
N PRO A 42 0.49 58.68 22.52
CA PRO A 42 0.96 59.69 21.56
C PRO A 42 2.47 59.95 21.58
N VAL A 43 3.16 59.77 22.72
CA VAL A 43 4.60 60.07 22.85
C VAL A 43 5.47 58.83 22.62
N HIS A 44 5.22 57.73 23.34
CA HIS A 44 6.03 56.50 23.25
C HIS A 44 5.40 55.40 22.38
N GLY A 45 4.18 55.58 21.88
CA GLY A 45 3.46 54.59 21.06
C GLY A 45 4.12 54.21 19.73
N PRO A 46 4.85 55.10 19.02
CA PRO A 46 5.50 54.73 17.76
C PRO A 46 6.52 53.57 17.88
N CYS A 47 7.30 53.53 18.97
CA CYS A 47 8.24 52.44 19.23
C CYS A 47 7.50 51.10 19.40
N TRP A 48 6.52 51.08 20.29
CA TRP A 48 5.68 49.90 20.55
C TRP A 48 4.88 49.45 19.33
N HIS A 49 4.41 50.39 18.51
CA HIS A 49 3.69 50.08 17.27
C HIS A 49 4.59 49.37 16.25
N LYS A 50 5.84 49.84 16.07
CA LYS A 50 6.82 49.21 15.19
C LYS A 50 7.20 47.81 15.69
N ALA A 51 7.48 47.68 16.99
CA ALA A 51 7.81 46.40 17.61
C ALA A 51 6.67 45.37 17.47
N LEU A 52 5.41 45.78 17.69
CA LEU A 52 4.24 44.91 17.51
C LEU A 52 4.01 44.48 16.06
N LYS A 53 4.29 45.36 15.09
CA LYS A 53 4.17 45.04 13.66
C LYS A 53 5.17 43.96 13.25
N GLU A 54 6.42 44.09 13.68
CA GLU A 54 7.46 43.10 13.42
C GLU A 54 7.16 41.78 14.14
N LEU A 55 6.69 41.86 15.38
CA LEU A 55 6.28 40.68 16.15
C LEU A 55 5.18 39.90 15.41
N LYS A 56 4.11 40.55 14.94
CA LYS A 56 3.07 39.89 14.13
C LYS A 56 3.57 39.22 12.85
N ASN A 57 4.56 39.84 12.19
CA ASN A 57 5.06 39.35 10.91
C ASN A 57 6.04 38.17 11.08
N ASN A 58 6.77 38.12 12.20
CA ASN A 58 7.88 37.19 12.40
C ASN A 58 7.58 36.06 13.40
N CYS A 59 6.44 36.09 14.12
CA CYS A 59 6.08 35.02 15.07
C CYS A 59 5.95 33.61 14.43
N ASN A 60 5.69 33.52 13.13
CA ASN A 60 5.65 32.24 12.40
C ASN A 60 7.06 31.73 11.99
N LYS A 61 8.10 32.54 12.18
CA LYS A 61 9.51 32.26 11.88
C LYS A 61 10.40 32.31 13.13
N LEU A 62 9.80 32.22 14.32
CA LEU A 62 10.49 32.37 15.59
C LEU A 62 11.58 31.30 15.76
N ASN A 63 12.83 31.70 15.58
CA ASN A 63 14.04 30.96 15.91
C ASN A 63 14.84 31.78 16.94
N ASP A 64 15.90 31.21 17.52
CA ASP A 64 16.67 31.87 18.59
C ASP A 64 17.16 33.29 18.20
N GLN A 65 17.47 33.49 16.91
CA GLN A 65 17.92 34.76 16.37
C GLN A 65 16.79 35.81 16.33
N GLU A 66 15.66 35.49 15.70
CA GLU A 66 14.48 36.37 15.61
C GLU A 66 13.88 36.64 16.99
N HIS A 67 13.88 35.62 17.85
CA HIS A 67 13.41 35.73 19.22
C HIS A 67 14.25 36.74 20.01
N SER A 68 15.58 36.64 19.92
CA SER A 68 16.49 37.61 20.55
C SER A 68 16.30 39.02 19.99
N LEU A 69 16.13 39.18 18.68
CA LEU A 69 15.91 40.49 18.04
C LEU A 69 14.60 41.15 18.46
N LEU A 70 13.50 40.38 18.51
CA LEU A 70 12.19 40.87 18.93
C LEU A 70 12.21 41.27 20.41
N ALA A 71 12.84 40.46 21.26
CA ALA A 71 13.00 40.74 22.68
C ALA A 71 13.82 42.02 22.94
N LEU A 72 14.91 42.23 22.20
CA LEU A 72 15.74 43.44 22.29
C LEU A 72 14.96 44.70 21.88
N ARG A 73 14.12 44.61 20.85
CA ARG A 73 13.29 45.74 20.41
C ARG A 73 12.24 46.12 21.43
N LEU A 74 11.57 45.13 22.03
CA LEU A 74 10.60 45.37 23.10
C LEU A 74 11.28 45.92 24.36
N ALA A 75 12.46 45.41 24.71
CA ALA A 75 13.26 45.91 25.83
C ALA A 75 13.68 47.37 25.63
N ASN A 76 14.11 47.75 24.43
CA ASN A 76 14.45 49.15 24.13
C ASN A 76 13.23 50.08 24.22
N CYS A 77 12.07 49.67 23.70
CA CYS A 77 10.85 50.47 23.87
C CYS A 77 10.47 50.63 25.34
N PHE A 78 10.71 49.63 26.19
CA PHE A 78 10.47 49.73 27.63
C PHE A 78 11.46 50.66 28.35
N LEU A 79 12.74 50.55 27.99
CA LEU A 79 13.79 51.39 28.57
C LEU A 79 13.59 52.86 28.18
N GLU A 80 13.23 53.12 26.93
CA GLU A 80 12.88 54.46 26.43
C GLU A 80 11.66 55.05 27.14
N ASP A 81 10.57 54.27 27.27
CA ASP A 81 9.34 54.65 28.00
C ASP A 81 9.59 54.91 29.50
N SER A 82 10.67 54.33 30.06
CA SER A 82 11.06 54.48 31.46
C SER A 82 12.15 55.55 31.69
N GLY A 83 12.61 56.24 30.64
CA GLY A 83 13.68 57.25 30.73
C GLY A 83 15.08 56.68 31.00
N HIS A 84 15.31 55.42 30.64
CA HIS A 84 16.61 54.74 30.78
C HIS A 84 17.38 54.68 29.46
N ILE A 85 18.69 54.44 29.55
CA ILE A 85 19.58 54.28 28.39
C ILE A 85 19.16 53.04 27.59
N THR A 86 18.97 53.21 26.29
CA THR A 86 18.67 52.14 25.33
C THR A 86 19.94 51.55 24.73
N TYR A 87 19.86 50.35 24.16
CA TYR A 87 20.99 49.62 23.62
C TYR A 87 20.73 49.13 22.20
N ASP A 88 21.55 49.53 21.25
CA ASP A 88 21.37 49.26 19.82
C ASP A 88 21.69 47.81 19.38
N CYS A 89 21.68 46.85 20.30
CA CYS A 89 22.03 45.45 20.04
C CYS A 89 21.13 44.76 19.00
N HIS A 90 19.94 45.30 18.75
CA HIS A 90 19.04 44.79 17.72
C HIS A 90 19.45 45.17 16.28
N PHE A 91 20.46 46.04 16.11
CA PHE A 91 21.07 46.39 14.83
C PHE A 91 22.31 45.54 14.49
N SER A 92 22.79 44.71 15.41
CA SER A 92 23.96 43.84 15.17
C SER A 92 23.66 42.79 14.09
N GLU A 93 24.46 42.79 13.02
CA GLU A 93 24.33 41.87 11.88
C GLU A 93 24.76 40.44 12.23
N THR A 94 25.75 40.27 13.11
CA THR A 94 26.24 38.95 13.55
C THR A 94 25.76 38.59 14.97
N GLU A 95 25.63 37.29 15.23
CA GLU A 95 25.24 36.79 16.55
C GLU A 95 26.31 37.06 17.62
N ALA A 96 27.59 37.03 17.24
CA ALA A 96 28.71 37.29 18.13
C ALA A 96 28.70 38.75 18.62
N ASP A 97 28.50 39.71 17.71
CA ASP A 97 28.43 41.13 18.05
C ASP A 97 27.20 41.43 18.93
N ARG A 98 26.09 40.75 18.65
CA ARG A 98 24.87 40.88 19.46
C ARG A 98 25.08 40.37 20.88
N ARG A 99 25.72 39.20 21.05
CA ARG A 99 26.05 38.65 22.37
C ARG A 99 26.99 39.57 23.15
N GLN A 100 27.99 40.13 22.48
CA GLN A 100 28.90 41.10 23.10
C GLN A 100 28.16 42.37 23.54
N CYS A 101 27.22 42.85 22.73
CA CYS A 101 26.38 44.01 23.06
C CYS A 101 25.41 43.73 24.22
N ILE A 102 24.80 42.54 24.27
CA ILE A 102 23.95 42.13 25.40
C ILE A 102 24.77 42.06 26.69
N ASN A 103 26.00 41.55 26.62
CA ASN A 103 26.89 41.43 27.79
C ASN A 103 27.39 42.77 28.32
N SER A 104 27.27 43.87 27.56
CA SER A 104 27.61 45.22 28.03
C SER A 104 26.41 46.01 28.58
N MET A 105 25.22 45.40 28.61
CA MET A 105 24.03 46.00 29.21
C MET A 105 24.18 46.13 30.73
N SER A 106 23.58 47.17 31.31
CA SER A 106 23.39 47.24 32.75
C SER A 106 22.51 46.10 33.24
N ASP A 107 22.66 45.67 34.50
CA ASP A 107 21.86 44.59 35.10
C ASP A 107 20.35 44.82 34.93
N ARG A 108 19.91 46.09 34.99
CA ARG A 108 18.52 46.48 34.77
C ARG A 108 18.09 46.27 33.32
N ALA A 109 18.89 46.69 32.35
CA ALA A 109 18.57 46.53 30.93
C ALA A 109 18.60 45.05 30.50
N PHE A 110 19.54 44.27 31.04
CA PHE A 110 19.60 42.83 30.84
C PHE A 110 18.40 42.11 31.46
N GLY A 111 17.97 42.52 32.66
CA GLY A 111 16.75 42.01 33.31
C GLY A 111 15.50 42.24 32.46
N VAL A 112 15.33 43.46 31.93
CA VAL A 112 14.22 43.82 31.03
C VAL A 112 14.28 43.01 29.73
N TYR A 113 15.48 42.82 29.15
CA TYR A 113 15.65 41.96 27.97
C TYR A 113 15.20 40.52 28.23
N ASN A 114 15.60 39.92 29.35
CA ASN A 114 15.24 38.54 29.68
C ASN A 114 13.72 38.37 29.93
N GLU A 115 13.10 39.38 30.54
CA GLU A 115 11.65 39.44 30.71
C GLU A 115 10.94 39.48 29.36
N PHE A 116 11.34 40.38 28.45
CA PHE A 116 10.75 40.47 27.11
C PHE A 116 11.12 39.29 26.19
N TYR A 117 12.22 38.60 26.46
CA TYR A 117 12.53 37.33 25.81
C TYR A 117 11.45 36.31 26.14
N THR A 118 11.12 36.15 27.42
CA THR A 118 10.02 35.25 27.83
C THR A 118 8.66 35.71 27.27
N HIS A 119 8.36 37.01 27.34
CA HIS A 119 7.10 37.54 26.81
C HIS A 119 6.94 37.33 25.30
N THR A 120 8.02 37.45 24.53
CA THR A 120 7.97 37.24 23.08
C THR A 120 7.49 35.82 22.74
N THR A 121 7.89 34.81 23.52
CA THR A 121 7.43 33.44 23.35
C THR A 121 5.93 33.32 23.58
N HIS A 122 5.42 33.90 24.66
CA HIS A 122 4.00 33.83 25.01
C HIS A 122 3.14 34.59 23.99
N ILE A 123 3.54 35.81 23.64
CA ILE A 123 2.83 36.64 22.66
C ILE A 123 2.80 35.96 21.29
N CYS A 124 3.91 35.37 20.84
CA CYS A 124 3.94 34.64 19.58
C CYS A 124 3.09 33.37 19.60
N PHE A 125 3.04 32.68 20.74
CA PHE A 125 2.14 31.56 20.93
C PHE A 125 0.66 31.99 20.77
N TYR A 126 0.27 33.10 21.40
CA TYR A 126 -1.07 33.68 21.25
C TYR A 126 -1.38 34.11 19.81
N LEU A 127 -0.51 34.86 19.14
CA LEU A 127 -0.76 35.36 17.79
C LEU A 127 -0.84 34.25 16.74
N ASN A 128 0.01 33.23 16.85
CA ASN A 128 -0.06 32.06 15.98
C ASN A 128 -1.36 31.27 16.21
N HIS A 129 -1.84 31.22 17.46
CA HIS A 129 -3.13 30.62 17.79
C HIS A 129 -4.31 31.38 17.17
N GLU A 130 -4.32 32.71 17.20
CA GLU A 130 -5.37 33.54 16.58
C GLU A 130 -5.41 33.39 15.04
N LEU A 131 -4.25 33.38 14.38
CA LEU A 131 -4.17 33.14 12.93
C LEU A 131 -4.73 31.77 12.55
N TRP A 132 -4.40 30.76 13.35
CA TRP A 132 -4.90 29.40 13.17
C TRP A 132 -6.43 29.32 13.32
N GLN A 133 -7.02 30.03 14.28
CA GLN A 133 -8.48 30.10 14.47
C GLN A 133 -9.19 30.70 13.24
N ILE A 134 -8.68 31.81 12.71
CA ILE A 134 -9.27 32.48 11.53
C ILE A 134 -9.23 31.57 10.29
N GLU A 135 -8.12 30.87 10.07
CA GLU A 135 -7.98 29.95 8.94
C GLU A 135 -8.89 28.72 9.08
N THR A 136 -9.08 28.25 10.33
CA THR A 136 -9.97 27.14 10.67
C THR A 136 -11.43 27.50 10.39
N GLU A 137 -11.90 28.66 10.82
CA GLU A 137 -13.27 29.13 10.60
C GLU A 137 -13.58 29.29 9.10
N ARG A 138 -12.64 29.85 8.33
CA ARG A 138 -12.77 29.96 6.86
C ARG A 138 -12.90 28.59 6.19
N THR A 139 -12.17 27.61 6.69
CA THR A 139 -12.20 26.24 6.17
C THR A 139 -13.52 25.55 6.53
N PHE A 140 -14.04 25.80 7.74
CA PHE A 140 -15.34 25.29 8.17
C PHE A 140 -16.49 25.82 7.29
N GLN A 141 -16.49 27.12 6.97
CA GLN A 141 -17.50 27.70 6.07
C GLN A 141 -17.46 27.09 4.65
N ASN A 142 -16.27 26.84 4.12
CA ASN A 142 -16.11 26.19 2.81
C ASN A 142 -16.63 24.73 2.82
N LEU A 143 -16.39 23.99 3.91
CA LEU A 143 -16.90 22.63 4.09
C LEU A 143 -18.43 22.61 4.23
N TYR A 144 -19.00 23.55 4.98
CA TYR A 144 -20.44 23.68 5.14
C TYR A 144 -21.13 23.97 3.78
N ALA A 145 -20.58 24.89 2.98
CA ALA A 145 -21.09 25.19 1.64
C ALA A 145 -21.04 23.97 0.71
N ALA A 146 -19.95 23.18 0.75
CA ALA A 146 -19.82 21.96 -0.03
C ALA A 146 -20.83 20.87 0.41
N SER A 147 -21.06 20.73 1.71
CA SER A 147 -22.03 19.79 2.29
C SER A 147 -23.47 20.15 1.93
N SER A 148 -23.82 21.44 1.94
CA SER A 148 -25.15 21.92 1.53
C SER A 148 -25.43 21.55 0.07
N LYS A 149 -24.45 21.76 -0.82
CA LYS A 149 -24.55 21.42 -2.24
C LYS A 149 -24.70 19.90 -2.48
N MET A 150 -24.04 19.08 -1.66
CA MET A 150 -24.19 17.62 -1.73
C MET A 150 -25.57 17.15 -1.27
N THR A 151 -26.17 17.86 -0.30
CA THR A 151 -27.53 17.57 0.18
C THR A 151 -28.58 17.86 -0.90
N GLU A 152 -28.45 18.98 -1.63
CA GLU A 152 -29.32 19.30 -2.76
C GLU A 152 -29.25 18.23 -3.86
N GLN A 153 -28.04 17.76 -4.19
CA GLN A 153 -27.84 16.68 -5.18
C GLN A 153 -28.46 15.34 -4.74
N LEU A 154 -28.42 15.02 -3.45
CA LEU A 154 -29.04 13.81 -2.90
C LEU A 154 -30.57 13.89 -2.95
N VAL A 155 -31.16 15.06 -2.70
CA VAL A 155 -32.61 15.28 -2.83
C VAL A 155 -33.05 15.14 -4.30
N GLU A 156 -32.25 15.64 -5.24
CA GLU A 156 -32.51 15.49 -6.67
C GLU A 156 -32.43 14.01 -7.11
N ALA A 157 -31.39 13.29 -6.67
CA ALA A 157 -31.26 11.86 -6.91
C ALA A 157 -32.42 11.03 -6.32
N SER A 158 -32.91 11.41 -5.13
CA SER A 158 -34.08 10.77 -4.51
C SER A 158 -35.37 11.02 -5.29
N LYS A 159 -35.57 12.22 -5.86
CA LYS A 159 -36.72 12.50 -6.75
C LYS A 159 -36.69 11.63 -8.01
N VAL A 160 -35.50 11.44 -8.60
CA VAL A 160 -35.31 10.56 -9.77
C VAL A 160 -35.58 9.09 -9.42
N GLN A 161 -35.19 8.64 -8.23
CA GLN A 161 -35.54 7.29 -7.78
C GLN A 161 -37.05 7.13 -7.55
N GLY A 162 -37.73 8.16 -7.05
CA GLY A 162 -39.19 8.16 -6.91
C GLY A 162 -39.93 8.02 -8.23
N SER A 163 -39.51 8.76 -9.27
CA SER A 163 -40.13 8.63 -10.61
C SER A 163 -39.84 7.27 -11.26
N MET A 164 -38.65 6.71 -11.02
CA MET A 164 -38.30 5.38 -11.49
C MET A 164 -39.15 4.28 -10.82
N LEU A 165 -39.44 4.42 -9.53
CA LEU A 165 -40.29 3.48 -8.78
C LEU A 165 -41.74 3.51 -9.26
N GLU A 166 -42.30 4.70 -9.54
CA GLU A 166 -43.65 4.80 -10.13
C GLU A 166 -43.71 4.22 -11.54
N SER A 167 -42.67 4.43 -12.37
CA SER A 167 -42.58 3.80 -13.69
C SER A 167 -42.49 2.27 -13.61
N GLN A 168 -41.79 1.72 -12.61
CA GLN A 168 -41.76 0.28 -12.35
C GLN A 168 -43.12 -0.26 -11.89
N LYS A 169 -43.86 0.49 -11.06
CA LYS A 169 -45.20 0.13 -10.60
C LYS A 169 -46.21 0.10 -11.75
N GLU A 170 -46.10 1.03 -12.69
CA GLU A 170 -46.91 1.07 -13.91
C GLU A 170 -46.57 -0.10 -14.85
N GLY A 171 -45.28 -0.43 -15.01
CA GLY A 171 -44.84 -1.62 -15.73
C GLY A 171 -45.37 -2.93 -15.12
N LEU A 172 -45.40 -3.02 -13.78
CA LEU A 172 -45.98 -4.16 -13.05
C LEU A 172 -47.49 -4.27 -13.27
N LYS A 173 -48.20 -3.14 -13.36
CA LYS A 173 -49.64 -3.10 -13.64
C LYS A 173 -49.96 -3.62 -15.04
N ILE A 174 -49.17 -3.22 -16.03
CA ILE A 174 -49.26 -3.71 -17.43
C ILE A 174 -48.95 -5.21 -17.50
N GLN A 175 -47.93 -5.69 -16.78
CA GLN A 175 -47.62 -7.13 -16.71
C GLN A 175 -48.76 -7.94 -16.09
N ASN A 176 -49.45 -7.38 -15.08
CA ASN A 176 -50.57 -8.05 -14.44
C ASN A 176 -51.81 -8.08 -15.36
N GLU A 177 -52.07 -7.01 -16.13
CA GLU A 177 -53.11 -6.99 -17.17
C GLU A 177 -52.82 -7.98 -18.31
N LEU A 178 -51.56 -8.13 -18.71
CA LEU A 178 -51.12 -9.16 -19.67
C LEU A 178 -51.30 -10.59 -19.14
N LEU A 179 -51.07 -10.81 -17.84
CA LEU A 179 -51.32 -12.09 -17.15
C LEU A 179 -52.83 -12.42 -17.07
N VAL A 180 -53.69 -11.42 -16.92
CA VAL A 180 -55.15 -11.58 -16.92
C VAL A 180 -55.66 -11.90 -18.33
N ASN A 181 -55.09 -11.29 -19.37
CA ASN A 181 -55.42 -11.60 -20.77
C ASN A 181 -54.84 -12.96 -21.25
N GLY A 182 -53.82 -13.49 -20.57
CA GLY A 182 -53.30 -14.84 -20.81
C GLY A 182 -54.25 -15.98 -20.42
N LYS A 183 -55.36 -15.69 -19.73
CA LYS A 183 -56.38 -16.70 -19.35
C LYS A 183 -57.39 -17.06 -20.45
N GLU A 184 -57.37 -16.39 -21.60
CA GLU A 184 -58.25 -16.74 -22.73
C GLU A 184 -57.63 -17.72 -23.76
N LEU A 185 -56.37 -18.12 -23.61
CA LEU A 185 -55.69 -19.02 -24.55
C LEU A 185 -55.58 -20.49 -24.08
N GLY A 186 -56.25 -20.84 -22.97
CA GLY A 186 -56.30 -22.20 -22.44
C GLY A 186 -57.39 -23.10 -23.05
N THR A 187 -58.26 -22.54 -23.91
CA THR A 187 -59.46 -23.21 -24.43
C THR A 187 -59.24 -24.04 -25.70
N VAL A 188 -58.04 -24.04 -26.29
CA VAL A 188 -57.77 -24.79 -27.54
C VAL A 188 -56.82 -25.98 -27.37
N ILE A 189 -56.12 -26.11 -26.23
CA ILE A 189 -55.17 -27.22 -25.98
C ILE A 189 -55.69 -28.15 -24.89
N LYS A 190 -56.97 -28.50 -24.94
CA LYS A 190 -57.52 -29.61 -24.14
C LYS A 190 -58.56 -30.42 -24.91
N THR A 191 -58.34 -30.53 -26.21
CA THR A 191 -59.03 -31.47 -27.11
C THR A 191 -58.08 -32.62 -27.43
N SER A 192 -57.57 -33.32 -26.41
CA SER A 192 -56.95 -34.64 -26.60
C SER A 192 -56.85 -35.39 -25.27
N ALA A 193 -57.70 -36.41 -25.15
CA ALA A 193 -57.37 -37.69 -24.53
C ALA A 193 -57.35 -37.79 -22.99
N ASN A 194 -58.55 -37.97 -22.44
CA ASN A 194 -58.99 -39.27 -21.89
C ASN A 194 -58.20 -39.88 -20.70
N SER A 195 -58.42 -39.35 -19.50
CA SER A 195 -58.40 -40.15 -18.25
C SER A 195 -59.24 -39.56 -17.11
N VAL A 196 -60.21 -38.71 -17.43
CA VAL A 196 -61.10 -38.09 -16.42
C VAL A 196 -62.57 -38.52 -16.59
N ASN A 197 -62.89 -39.22 -17.68
CA ASN A 197 -64.25 -39.67 -17.99
C ASN A 197 -64.70 -40.95 -17.27
N GLU A 198 -63.87 -41.57 -16.42
CA GLU A 198 -64.29 -42.73 -15.62
C GLU A 198 -64.42 -42.45 -14.11
N MET A 199 -64.13 -41.23 -13.63
CA MET A 199 -64.24 -40.91 -12.19
C MET A 199 -65.37 -39.92 -11.87
N VAL A 200 -66.04 -39.38 -12.89
CA VAL A 200 -67.13 -38.39 -12.78
C VAL A 200 -68.52 -39.04 -12.92
N LEU A 201 -68.61 -40.33 -13.26
CA LEU A 201 -69.90 -41.03 -13.38
C LEU A 201 -70.46 -41.60 -12.06
N ASP A 202 -69.68 -41.62 -10.97
CA ASP A 202 -70.17 -42.05 -9.65
C ASP A 202 -70.43 -40.89 -8.66
N PHE A 203 -70.20 -39.65 -9.07
CA PHE A 203 -70.37 -38.47 -8.19
C PHE A 203 -71.70 -37.73 -8.39
N LYS A 204 -72.69 -38.37 -9.01
CA LYS A 204 -74.00 -37.76 -9.20
C LYS A 204 -75.17 -38.72 -9.05
N GLU A 205 -75.25 -39.40 -7.90
CA GLU A 205 -76.56 -39.57 -7.29
C GLU A 205 -76.52 -39.81 -5.76
N SER A 206 -77.22 -38.91 -5.07
CA SER A 206 -77.91 -39.17 -3.80
C SER A 206 -77.11 -39.10 -2.50
N SER A 207 -77.01 -37.85 -2.01
CA SER A 207 -77.26 -37.50 -0.61
C SER A 207 -78.18 -38.48 0.14
N LYS A 208 -77.61 -39.37 0.98
CA LYS A 208 -78.28 -39.93 2.18
C LYS A 208 -77.45 -40.84 3.12
N SER A 209 -76.16 -40.61 3.34
CA SER A 209 -75.43 -41.35 4.40
C SER A 209 -74.36 -40.58 5.17
N GLN A 210 -74.49 -39.25 5.27
CA GLN A 210 -73.66 -38.42 6.16
C GLN A 210 -73.93 -38.61 7.67
N GLN A 211 -74.58 -39.69 8.09
CA GLN A 211 -74.96 -39.92 9.50
C GLN A 211 -74.35 -41.18 10.13
N ALA A 212 -73.51 -41.93 9.40
CA ALA A 212 -72.88 -43.16 9.93
C ALA A 212 -71.36 -43.04 10.23
N LEU A 213 -70.63 -42.11 9.60
CA LEU A 213 -69.16 -42.01 9.77
C LEU A 213 -68.72 -41.26 11.06
N LEU A 214 -69.58 -40.40 11.61
CA LEU A 214 -69.27 -39.64 12.83
C LEU A 214 -69.27 -40.51 14.09
N ASN A 215 -70.04 -41.60 14.12
CA ASN A 215 -70.09 -42.51 15.27
C ASN A 215 -68.92 -43.50 15.32
N GLU A 216 -68.22 -43.72 14.20
CA GLU A 216 -67.05 -44.61 14.16
C GLU A 216 -65.78 -43.90 14.67
N ILE A 217 -65.63 -42.60 14.35
CA ILE A 217 -64.51 -41.77 14.83
C ILE A 217 -64.55 -41.58 16.36
N PHE A 218 -65.74 -41.43 16.96
CA PHE A 218 -65.87 -41.34 18.42
C PHE A 218 -65.63 -42.68 19.15
N SER A 219 -65.68 -43.81 18.44
CA SER A 219 -65.35 -45.13 19.01
C SER A 219 -63.84 -45.36 19.10
N TYR A 220 -63.06 -44.84 18.13
CA TYR A 220 -61.59 -44.88 18.17
C TYR A 220 -61.01 -43.90 19.19
N MET A 221 -61.66 -42.75 19.44
CA MET A 221 -61.25 -41.85 20.52
C MET A 221 -61.47 -42.47 21.91
N ARG A 222 -62.51 -43.29 22.13
CA ARG A 222 -62.72 -43.98 23.41
C ARG A 222 -61.74 -45.14 23.63
N ALA A 223 -61.41 -45.91 22.59
CA ALA A 223 -60.39 -46.95 22.66
C ALA A 223 -58.96 -46.39 22.88
N PHE A 224 -58.67 -45.20 22.36
CA PHE A 224 -57.42 -44.49 22.64
C PHE A 224 -57.37 -43.91 24.07
N GLN A 225 -58.53 -43.49 24.59
CA GLN A 225 -58.67 -42.95 25.94
C GLN A 225 -58.57 -44.05 27.03
N ASP A 226 -59.01 -45.28 26.74
CA ASP A 226 -58.87 -46.44 27.64
C ASP A 226 -57.50 -47.13 27.53
N TRP A 227 -56.73 -46.89 26.46
CA TRP A 227 -55.31 -47.29 26.35
C TRP A 227 -54.37 -46.38 27.15
N ILE A 228 -54.75 -45.10 27.35
CA ILE A 228 -53.96 -44.09 28.08
C ILE A 228 -53.94 -44.32 29.61
N VAL A 229 -54.80 -45.21 30.13
CA VAL A 229 -54.90 -45.49 31.58
C VAL A 229 -53.97 -46.63 32.05
N GLY A 230 -53.17 -47.23 31.15
CA GLY A 230 -52.33 -48.41 31.46
C GLY A 230 -50.90 -48.17 31.95
N GLU A 231 -50.26 -47.04 31.64
CA GLU A 231 -48.88 -46.73 32.10
C GLU A 231 -48.71 -45.23 32.41
N VAL A 232 -49.32 -44.81 33.52
CA VAL A 232 -49.57 -43.40 33.89
C VAL A 232 -48.31 -42.63 34.38
N SER A 233 -47.12 -43.21 34.33
CA SER A 233 -45.88 -42.47 34.68
C SER A 233 -45.25 -41.77 33.47
N TRP A 234 -45.18 -42.44 32.31
CA TRP A 234 -44.44 -41.93 31.15
C TRP A 234 -45.25 -40.90 30.34
N PHE A 235 -46.55 -41.13 30.15
CA PHE A 235 -47.40 -40.23 29.38
C PHE A 235 -47.50 -38.83 30.01
N GLN A 236 -47.61 -38.76 31.34
CA GLN A 236 -47.62 -37.49 32.07
C GLN A 236 -46.30 -36.72 31.89
N SER A 237 -45.16 -37.42 31.86
CA SER A 237 -43.87 -36.79 31.57
C SER A 237 -43.79 -36.30 30.12
N ILE A 238 -44.24 -37.08 29.13
CA ILE A 238 -44.25 -36.62 27.72
C ILE A 238 -45.07 -35.35 27.59
N VAL A 239 -46.33 -35.36 28.06
CA VAL A 239 -47.23 -34.21 27.94
C VAL A 239 -46.63 -32.98 28.64
N TYR A 240 -46.06 -33.16 29.84
CA TYR A 240 -45.40 -32.08 30.57
C TYR A 240 -44.23 -31.48 29.79
N TYR A 241 -43.29 -32.29 29.28
CA TYR A 241 -42.12 -31.78 28.57
C TYR A 241 -42.47 -31.24 27.17
N SER A 242 -43.47 -31.81 26.48
CA SER A 242 -43.97 -31.26 25.23
C SER A 242 -44.56 -29.85 25.44
N ILE A 243 -45.40 -29.68 26.47
CA ILE A 243 -45.95 -28.36 26.82
C ILE A 243 -44.84 -27.40 27.27
N ALA A 244 -43.90 -27.86 28.11
CA ALA A 244 -42.77 -27.04 28.56
C ALA A 244 -41.87 -26.58 27.40
N CYS A 245 -41.60 -27.45 26.42
CA CYS A 245 -40.84 -27.10 25.22
C CYS A 245 -41.58 -26.07 24.35
N ILE A 246 -42.90 -26.22 24.17
CA ILE A 246 -43.72 -25.24 23.44
C ILE A 246 -43.69 -23.88 24.14
N ILE A 247 -43.85 -23.87 25.47
CA ILE A 247 -43.77 -22.65 26.28
C ILE A 247 -42.38 -22.01 26.17
N CYS A 248 -41.29 -22.78 26.31
CA CYS A 248 -39.93 -22.28 26.12
C CYS A 248 -39.70 -21.73 24.71
N ALA A 249 -40.24 -22.37 23.66
CA ALA A 249 -40.14 -21.89 22.28
C ALA A 249 -40.90 -20.57 22.08
N LEU A 250 -42.10 -20.44 22.66
CA LEU A 250 -42.90 -19.21 22.62
C LEU A 250 -42.21 -18.06 23.36
N PHE A 251 -41.70 -18.29 24.57
CA PHE A 251 -41.05 -17.24 25.36
C PHE A 251 -39.64 -16.90 24.90
N SER A 252 -38.99 -17.79 24.16
CA SER A 252 -37.72 -17.52 23.49
C SER A 252 -37.90 -17.03 22.04
N SER A 253 -39.13 -16.85 21.56
CA SER A 253 -39.43 -16.38 20.19
C SER A 253 -38.90 -14.97 19.91
N SER A 254 -38.80 -14.14 20.96
CA SER A 254 -38.25 -12.78 20.88
C SER A 254 -36.74 -12.79 20.65
N LYS A 255 -36.27 -11.80 19.87
CA LYS A 255 -34.84 -11.56 19.60
C LYS A 255 -34.02 -11.38 20.90
N ARG A 256 -34.65 -10.94 21.99
CA ARG A 256 -34.00 -10.73 23.30
C ARG A 256 -33.63 -12.01 24.04
N THR A 257 -34.29 -13.10 23.71
CA THR A 257 -34.26 -14.36 24.47
C THR A 257 -33.90 -15.54 23.57
N ALA A 258 -33.61 -15.29 22.28
CA ALA A 258 -33.36 -16.31 21.27
C ALA A 258 -32.12 -17.17 21.59
N ASP A 259 -31.07 -16.56 22.15
CA ASP A 259 -29.82 -17.26 22.46
C ASP A 259 -29.97 -18.26 23.62
N SER A 260 -30.99 -18.11 24.46
CA SER A 260 -31.28 -19.04 25.56
C SER A 260 -31.94 -20.35 25.12
N ARG A 261 -32.39 -20.46 23.86
CA ARG A 261 -33.15 -21.63 23.34
C ARG A 261 -32.43 -22.96 23.54
N ILE A 262 -31.15 -22.99 23.18
CA ILE A 262 -30.32 -24.19 23.28
C ILE A 262 -30.15 -24.56 24.76
N THR A 263 -29.84 -23.60 25.63
CA THR A 263 -29.66 -23.82 27.07
C THR A 263 -30.95 -24.32 27.74
N LEU A 264 -32.11 -23.75 27.40
CA LEU A 264 -33.40 -24.21 27.92
C LEU A 264 -33.72 -25.64 27.49
N PHE A 265 -33.45 -25.98 26.22
CA PHE A 265 -33.63 -27.33 25.71
C PHE A 265 -32.69 -28.34 26.39
N VAL A 266 -31.44 -27.97 26.61
CA VAL A 266 -30.46 -28.80 27.34
C VAL A 266 -30.89 -29.02 28.79
N VAL A 267 -31.33 -27.97 29.49
CA VAL A 267 -31.80 -28.07 30.88
C VAL A 267 -33.04 -28.98 31.00
N LEU A 268 -34.02 -28.84 30.09
CA LEU A 268 -35.18 -29.72 30.05
C LEU A 268 -34.80 -31.17 29.71
N SER A 269 -33.85 -31.38 28.79
CA SER A 269 -33.36 -32.71 28.41
C SER A 269 -32.61 -33.41 29.55
N LEU A 270 -31.79 -32.66 30.29
CA LEU A 270 -31.12 -33.16 31.49
C LEU A 270 -32.14 -33.50 32.58
N ASN A 271 -33.19 -32.70 32.74
CA ASN A 271 -34.25 -32.98 33.71
C ASN A 271 -35.01 -34.27 33.38
N VAL A 272 -35.32 -34.53 32.10
CA VAL A 272 -35.91 -35.81 31.66
C VAL A 272 -35.01 -36.98 32.05
N THR A 273 -33.69 -36.81 31.86
CA THR A 273 -32.70 -37.86 32.16
C THR A 273 -32.59 -38.10 33.66
N LEU A 274 -32.56 -37.03 34.47
CA LEU A 274 -32.53 -37.11 35.92
C LEU A 274 -33.81 -37.70 36.49
N GLU A 275 -34.98 -37.32 35.95
CA GLU A 275 -36.27 -37.91 36.34
C GLU A 275 -36.28 -39.42 36.04
N ARG A 276 -35.79 -39.82 34.85
CA ARG A 276 -35.64 -41.24 34.49
C ARG A 276 -34.69 -41.97 35.44
N MET A 277 -33.55 -41.38 35.80
CA MET A 277 -32.63 -41.96 36.78
C MET A 277 -33.26 -42.08 38.17
N LEU A 278 -34.03 -41.08 38.62
CA LEU A 278 -34.66 -41.05 39.94
C LEU A 278 -35.79 -42.09 40.06
N VAL A 279 -36.57 -42.26 38.98
CA VAL A 279 -37.56 -43.34 38.86
C VAL A 279 -36.87 -44.70 38.78
N GLN A 280 -35.74 -44.81 38.08
CA GLN A 280 -35.00 -46.07 37.91
C GLN A 280 -34.21 -46.50 39.17
N TYR A 281 -33.77 -45.56 40.01
CA TYR A 281 -33.06 -45.86 41.25
C TYR A 281 -34.00 -46.26 42.40
N ASN A 282 -35.26 -45.81 42.37
CA ASN A 282 -36.29 -46.13 43.35
C ASN A 282 -37.23 -47.29 42.92
N ILE A 283 -36.78 -48.18 42.04
CA ILE A 283 -37.60 -49.29 41.49
C ILE A 283 -38.06 -50.31 42.57
N ASN A 284 -37.41 -50.40 43.72
CA ASN A 284 -37.77 -51.36 44.79
C ASN A 284 -38.80 -50.85 45.82
N VAL A 285 -39.47 -49.75 45.51
CA VAL A 285 -40.39 -49.08 46.43
C VAL A 285 -41.81 -49.62 46.25
N THR A 286 -42.27 -50.45 47.19
CA THR A 286 -43.55 -51.17 47.14
C THR A 286 -44.64 -50.61 48.08
N SER A 287 -44.30 -49.66 48.96
CA SER A 287 -45.27 -48.99 49.85
C SER A 287 -46.04 -47.86 49.14
N PRO A 288 -47.36 -47.70 49.37
CA PRO A 288 -48.15 -46.57 48.86
C PRO A 288 -47.62 -45.19 49.31
N GLU A 289 -47.06 -45.09 50.51
CA GLU A 289 -46.50 -43.83 51.06
C GLU A 289 -45.25 -43.38 50.28
N ASP A 290 -44.42 -44.34 49.87
CA ASP A 290 -43.20 -44.04 49.15
C ASP A 290 -43.46 -43.67 47.68
N LYS A 291 -44.56 -44.17 47.06
CA LYS A 291 -45.01 -43.71 45.74
C LYS A 291 -45.45 -42.24 45.78
N ILE A 292 -46.09 -41.82 46.87
CA ILE A 292 -46.46 -40.42 47.11
C ILE A 292 -45.20 -39.57 47.30
N GLN A 293 -44.20 -40.07 48.03
CA GLN A 293 -42.90 -39.39 48.15
C GLN A 293 -42.17 -39.28 46.80
N LEU A 294 -42.13 -40.34 45.98
CA LEU A 294 -41.51 -40.29 44.65
C LEU A 294 -42.22 -39.29 43.73
N ALA A 295 -43.56 -39.26 43.76
CA ALA A 295 -44.36 -38.25 43.05
C ALA A 295 -44.06 -36.82 43.55
N TYR A 296 -43.87 -36.66 44.86
CA TYR A 296 -43.49 -35.38 45.46
C TYR A 296 -42.07 -34.93 45.05
N TYR A 297 -41.09 -35.84 45.04
CA TYR A 297 -39.72 -35.55 44.62
C TYR A 297 -39.62 -35.23 43.12
N THR A 298 -40.31 -35.99 42.27
CA THR A 298 -40.37 -35.73 40.82
C THR A 298 -41.06 -34.39 40.51
N TRP A 299 -42.16 -34.06 41.18
CA TRP A 299 -42.78 -32.74 41.08
C TRP A 299 -41.90 -31.61 41.62
N GLY A 300 -41.16 -31.85 42.70
CA GLY A 300 -40.17 -30.93 43.23
C GLY A 300 -39.07 -30.62 42.21
N LEU A 301 -38.51 -31.66 41.59
CA LEU A 301 -37.49 -31.56 40.54
C LEU A 301 -38.00 -30.74 39.34
N ARG A 302 -39.22 -31.03 38.87
CA ARG A 302 -39.88 -30.29 37.78
C ARG A 302 -40.06 -28.81 38.10
N LYS A 303 -40.49 -28.46 39.30
CA LYS A 303 -40.65 -27.06 39.75
C LYS A 303 -39.31 -26.34 39.82
N ILE A 304 -38.28 -26.98 40.36
CA ILE A 304 -36.93 -26.40 40.43
C ILE A 304 -36.40 -26.10 39.02
N VAL A 305 -36.58 -27.03 38.08
CA VAL A 305 -36.13 -26.84 36.70
C VAL A 305 -36.94 -25.77 35.98
N LEU A 306 -38.25 -25.66 36.18
CA LEU A 306 -39.03 -24.55 35.61
C LEU A 306 -38.61 -23.19 36.18
N LEU A 307 -38.32 -23.11 37.48
CA LEU A 307 -37.78 -21.90 38.11
C LEU A 307 -36.40 -21.55 37.54
N LEU A 308 -35.55 -22.55 37.28
CA LEU A 308 -34.26 -22.36 36.63
C LEU A 308 -34.43 -21.88 35.18
N CYS A 309 -35.34 -22.47 34.40
CA CYS A 309 -35.67 -22.03 33.05
C CYS A 309 -36.21 -20.60 33.03
N MET A 310 -37.09 -20.25 33.97
CA MET A 310 -37.60 -18.87 34.13
C MET A 310 -36.45 -17.92 34.50
N SER A 311 -35.55 -18.32 35.38
CA SER A 311 -34.38 -17.53 35.77
C SER A 311 -33.40 -17.35 34.61
N ILE A 312 -33.19 -18.37 33.77
CA ILE A 312 -32.38 -18.29 32.55
C ILE A 312 -33.02 -17.35 31.52
N LEU A 313 -34.35 -17.42 31.34
CA LEU A 313 -35.07 -16.50 30.47
C LEU A 313 -35.02 -15.06 30.98
N LEU A 314 -35.21 -14.85 32.29
CA LEU A 314 -35.08 -13.52 32.90
C LEU A 314 -33.65 -13.01 32.77
N TYR A 315 -32.67 -13.84 33.10
CA TYR A 315 -31.26 -13.50 32.97
C TYR A 315 -30.94 -13.15 31.53
N SER A 316 -31.31 -13.99 30.56
CA SER A 316 -31.11 -13.71 29.13
C SER A 316 -31.82 -12.43 28.69
N TYR A 317 -33.02 -12.16 29.19
CA TYR A 317 -33.77 -10.94 28.87
C TYR A 317 -33.12 -9.68 29.46
N TYR A 318 -32.63 -9.74 30.70
CA TYR A 318 -31.96 -8.63 31.38
C TYR A 318 -30.51 -8.45 30.93
N SER A 319 -29.81 -9.52 30.61
CA SER A 319 -28.46 -9.53 30.05
C SER A 319 -28.45 -9.25 28.55
N TYR A 320 -29.62 -9.28 27.90
CA TYR A 320 -29.75 -8.95 26.49
C TYR A 320 -29.31 -7.51 26.25
N ARG A 321 -28.11 -7.38 25.69
CA ARG A 321 -27.62 -6.15 25.10
C ARG A 321 -28.00 -6.17 23.64
N ASP A 322 -28.92 -5.31 23.28
CA ASP A 322 -29.22 -5.04 21.87
C ASP A 322 -27.97 -4.40 21.25
N GLU A 323 -27.11 -5.19 20.61
CA GLU A 323 -25.89 -4.71 19.96
C GLU A 323 -26.18 -3.64 18.92
N HIS A 324 -27.37 -3.57 18.33
CA HIS A 324 -27.72 -2.45 17.43
C HIS A 324 -28.02 -1.18 18.21
N MET A 325 -28.67 -1.25 19.37
CA MET A 325 -28.85 -0.11 20.25
C MET A 325 -27.58 0.26 21.01
N GLU A 326 -26.73 -0.70 21.37
CA GLU A 326 -25.41 -0.46 21.94
C GLU A 326 -24.48 0.09 20.87
N ASN A 327 -24.49 -0.43 19.65
CA ASN A 327 -23.79 0.17 18.51
C ASN A 327 -24.38 1.52 18.14
N ASN A 328 -25.68 1.78 18.30
CA ASN A 328 -26.26 3.12 18.11
C ASN A 328 -25.97 4.06 19.28
N ARG A 329 -25.85 3.56 20.52
CA ARG A 329 -25.43 4.35 21.68
C ARG A 329 -23.92 4.58 21.67
N VAL A 330 -23.16 3.63 21.15
CA VAL A 330 -21.73 3.71 20.88
C VAL A 330 -21.50 4.58 19.67
N LEU A 331 -22.32 4.53 18.61
CA LEU A 331 -22.32 5.49 17.51
C LEU A 331 -22.73 6.87 17.99
N ARG A 332 -23.73 7.01 18.86
CA ARG A 332 -24.08 8.30 19.47
C ARG A 332 -23.06 8.78 20.50
N ARG A 333 -22.33 7.88 21.17
CA ARG A 333 -21.18 8.20 22.02
C ARG A 333 -19.95 8.47 21.19
N ILE A 334 -19.80 7.88 20.01
CA ILE A 334 -18.76 8.12 19.02
C ILE A 334 -19.07 9.41 18.31
N GLU A 335 -20.34 9.78 18.07
CA GLU A 335 -20.83 11.06 17.56
C GLU A 335 -20.72 12.13 18.63
N LYS A 336 -21.10 11.85 19.90
CA LYS A 336 -20.85 12.77 21.02
C LYS A 336 -19.35 12.89 21.32
N LYS A 337 -18.58 11.82 21.19
CA LYS A 337 -17.12 11.88 21.25
C LYS A 337 -16.56 12.51 19.99
N LEU A 338 -17.19 12.42 18.81
CA LEU A 338 -16.77 13.10 17.58
C LEU A 338 -17.06 14.59 17.71
N HIS A 339 -18.18 14.96 18.30
CA HIS A 339 -18.54 16.33 18.67
C HIS A 339 -17.62 16.85 19.77
N ALA A 340 -17.28 16.04 20.77
CA ALA A 340 -16.29 16.39 21.79
C ALA A 340 -14.83 16.36 21.26
N LEU A 341 -14.54 15.60 20.20
CA LEU A 341 -13.27 15.59 19.43
C LEU A 341 -13.24 16.73 18.38
N GLN A 342 -14.40 17.25 17.99
CA GLN A 342 -14.54 18.52 17.26
C GLN A 342 -14.33 19.70 18.21
N GLU A 343 -14.51 19.52 19.52
CA GLU A 343 -14.18 20.50 20.58
C GLU A 343 -12.81 20.26 21.27
N ALA A 344 -12.06 19.21 20.91
CA ALA A 344 -10.73 18.92 21.47
C ALA A 344 -9.66 18.84 20.37
N PRO A 345 -8.60 19.68 20.41
CA PRO A 345 -7.56 19.66 19.39
C PRO A 345 -6.60 18.49 19.65
N GLN A 346 -6.75 17.39 18.91
CA GLN A 346 -5.66 16.44 18.68
C GLN A 346 -5.58 16.07 17.19
N PRO A 347 -4.36 15.98 16.63
CA PRO A 347 -4.13 16.17 15.21
C PRO A 347 -4.06 14.84 14.47
N PHE A 348 -4.93 14.64 13.48
CA PHE A 348 -4.68 13.64 12.44
C PHE A 348 -4.28 14.35 11.15
N ARG A 349 -2.98 14.34 10.87
CA ARG A 349 -2.35 14.86 9.65
C ARG A 349 -2.84 14.06 8.45
N TYR A 350 -3.69 14.68 7.63
CA TYR A 350 -3.91 14.25 6.25
C TYR A 350 -3.13 15.20 5.31
N ARG A 351 -1.84 14.97 5.17
CA ARG A 351 -1.08 15.45 4.00
C ARG A 351 -1.13 14.35 2.97
N THR A 352 -1.60 14.66 1.76
CA THR A 352 -1.04 14.30 0.44
C THR A 352 -2.12 14.46 -0.62
N ARG A 353 -2.47 15.72 -0.94
CA ARG A 353 -3.23 16.05 -2.16
C ARG A 353 -2.74 17.31 -2.87
N LEU A 354 -1.71 17.98 -2.35
CA LEU A 354 -1.24 19.29 -2.81
C LEU A 354 0.09 19.28 -3.57
N ALA A 355 0.91 18.22 -3.49
CA ALA A 355 2.26 18.22 -4.09
C ALA A 355 2.22 18.21 -5.64
N VAL A 356 1.41 17.33 -6.24
CA VAL A 356 1.31 17.20 -7.71
C VAL A 356 0.60 18.40 -8.35
N LYS A 357 -0.35 19.01 -7.64
CA LYS A 357 -1.02 20.23 -8.14
C LYS A 357 -0.08 21.44 -8.09
N ARG A 358 0.74 21.56 -7.03
CA ARG A 358 1.73 22.65 -6.88
C ARG A 358 2.86 22.57 -7.91
N LEU A 359 3.32 21.38 -8.29
CA LEU A 359 4.37 21.22 -9.32
C LEU A 359 3.93 21.71 -10.71
N ASN A 360 2.65 21.56 -11.05
CA ASN A 360 2.11 22.05 -12.33
C ASN A 360 1.67 23.52 -12.27
N GLU A 361 1.31 24.03 -11.08
CA GLU A 361 1.02 25.46 -10.88
C GLU A 361 2.31 26.29 -10.71
N SER A 362 3.45 25.67 -10.40
CA SER A 362 4.76 26.34 -10.25
C SER A 362 5.57 26.32 -11.55
N LYS A 363 5.14 27.07 -12.57
CA LYS A 363 6.04 27.47 -13.68
C LYS A 363 7.11 28.51 -13.25
N GLY A 364 7.45 28.57 -11.97
CA GLY A 364 8.40 29.54 -11.40
C GLY A 364 8.96 29.19 -10.01
N ALA A 365 8.82 27.95 -9.51
CA ALA A 365 9.48 27.56 -8.26
C ALA A 365 10.98 27.36 -8.46
N SER A 366 11.77 27.79 -7.49
CA SER A 366 13.23 27.61 -7.51
C SER A 366 13.61 26.13 -7.38
N THR A 367 14.75 25.71 -7.96
CA THR A 367 15.33 24.35 -7.81
C THR A 367 15.27 23.82 -6.38
N GLU A 368 15.53 24.69 -5.41
CA GLU A 368 15.53 24.35 -3.99
C GLU A 368 14.13 24.03 -3.47
N GLU A 369 13.06 24.67 -3.95
CA GLU A 369 11.69 24.38 -3.53
C GLU A 369 11.17 23.05 -4.08
N SER A 370 11.46 22.73 -5.34
CA SER A 370 11.11 21.42 -5.92
C SER A 370 11.84 20.28 -5.21
N LEU A 371 13.14 20.47 -4.93
CA LEU A 371 13.95 19.51 -4.17
C LEU A 371 13.45 19.36 -2.74
N LYS A 372 13.05 20.45 -2.06
CA LYS A 372 12.47 20.40 -0.71
C LYS A 372 11.19 19.57 -0.65
N ILE A 373 10.34 19.65 -1.68
CA ILE A 373 9.08 18.89 -1.73
C ILE A 373 9.40 17.40 -1.90
N ILE A 374 10.23 17.05 -2.88
CA ILE A 374 10.66 15.66 -3.12
C ILE A 374 11.34 15.09 -1.87
N TRP A 375 12.22 15.89 -1.25
CA TRP A 375 12.92 15.52 -0.03
C TRP A 375 11.99 15.30 1.15
N HIS A 376 11.02 16.21 1.36
CA HIS A 376 10.04 16.07 2.42
C HIS A 376 9.17 14.80 2.24
N ASP A 377 8.85 14.44 1.00
CA ASP A 377 8.04 13.25 0.69
C ASP A 377 8.80 11.93 0.87
N LEU A 378 10.13 11.96 0.72
CA LEU A 378 11.02 10.81 0.97
C LEU A 378 11.43 10.64 2.43
N LYS A 379 11.03 11.55 3.33
CA LYS A 379 11.64 11.69 4.65
C LYS A 379 11.22 10.61 5.66
N CYS A 380 12.22 10.10 6.37
CA CYS A 380 12.13 9.37 7.63
C CYS A 380 13.15 9.97 8.62
N GLU A 381 12.88 9.97 9.94
CA GLU A 381 13.79 10.52 10.96
C GLU A 381 15.20 9.87 10.94
N GLU A 382 15.32 8.60 10.53
CA GLU A 382 16.62 7.94 10.36
C GLU A 382 17.43 8.52 9.21
N MET A 383 16.78 9.03 8.15
CA MET A 383 17.48 9.63 7.01
C MET A 383 18.13 10.98 7.36
N ASP A 384 17.70 11.64 8.44
CA ASP A 384 18.38 12.84 8.96
C ASP A 384 19.70 12.49 9.68
N ARG A 385 19.89 11.23 10.13
CA ARG A 385 21.11 10.76 10.80
C ARG A 385 22.17 10.23 9.82
N LEU A 386 21.74 9.79 8.65
CA LEU A 386 22.63 9.45 7.53
C LEU A 386 23.20 10.75 6.96
N GLU A 387 24.53 10.89 6.86
CA GLU A 387 25.29 12.13 6.57
C GLU A 387 24.96 12.88 5.24
N GLY A 388 23.81 12.66 4.59
CA GLY A 388 23.56 13.18 3.24
C GLY A 388 22.12 13.43 2.86
N THR A 389 21.32 14.01 3.74
CA THR A 389 20.00 14.60 3.41
C THR A 389 20.00 16.13 3.37
N HIS A 390 21.10 16.78 3.79
CA HIS A 390 21.25 18.23 3.68
C HIS A 390 21.54 18.65 2.22
N PHE A 391 20.50 18.68 1.38
CA PHE A 391 20.48 19.55 0.20
C PHE A 391 20.69 21.03 0.57
N TYR A 392 20.43 21.34 1.84
CA TYR A 392 20.65 22.62 2.47
C TYR A 392 22.11 22.81 2.83
N GLY A 393 22.85 23.30 1.85
CA GLY A 393 24.23 23.76 2.00
C GLY A 393 24.80 24.01 0.62
N GLN A 394 25.60 25.05 0.44
CA GLN A 394 26.35 25.33 -0.80
C GLN A 394 27.43 24.24 -1.10
N ARG A 395 27.24 23.00 -0.64
CA ARG A 395 28.19 21.90 -0.82
C ARG A 395 28.22 21.50 -2.29
N ALA A 396 29.41 21.34 -2.83
CA ALA A 396 29.60 20.87 -4.19
C ALA A 396 29.14 19.41 -4.30
N HIS A 397 28.50 19.07 -5.42
CA HIS A 397 28.18 17.69 -5.76
C HIS A 397 28.96 17.31 -7.02
N ILE A 398 29.69 16.22 -6.96
CA ILE A 398 30.48 15.73 -8.09
C ILE A 398 29.92 14.37 -8.49
N PHE A 399 29.44 14.26 -9.72
CA PHE A 399 28.96 13.02 -10.29
C PHE A 399 30.00 12.47 -11.27
N ILE A 400 30.56 11.31 -10.96
CA ILE A 400 31.63 10.67 -11.71
C ILE A 400 31.07 9.46 -12.45
N THR A 401 31.03 9.51 -13.78
CA THR A 401 30.68 8.38 -14.65
C THR A 401 31.94 7.63 -15.04
N LEU A 402 32.25 6.55 -14.32
CA LEU A 402 33.30 5.61 -14.70
C LEU A 402 32.79 4.73 -15.85
N GLY A 403 33.55 4.61 -16.92
CA GLY A 403 33.07 3.99 -18.16
C GLY A 403 32.31 4.95 -19.06
N ALA A 404 32.61 6.26 -18.99
CA ALA A 404 31.91 7.30 -19.75
C ALA A 404 31.89 7.10 -21.28
N SER A 405 32.83 6.35 -21.85
CA SER A 405 32.86 6.03 -23.28
C SER A 405 31.95 4.85 -23.67
N GLY A 406 31.35 4.17 -22.70
CA GLY A 406 30.56 2.96 -22.90
C GLY A 406 29.12 3.20 -23.37
N ASP A 407 28.48 2.10 -23.77
CA ASP A 407 27.12 2.11 -24.33
C ASP A 407 26.04 2.55 -23.32
N LEU A 408 26.15 2.09 -22.06
CA LEU A 408 25.22 2.49 -21.00
C LEU A 408 25.34 3.99 -20.71
N ALA A 409 26.57 4.50 -20.62
CA ALA A 409 26.83 5.92 -20.36
C ALA A 409 26.19 6.82 -21.42
N LYS A 410 26.45 6.56 -22.71
CA LYS A 410 25.96 7.41 -23.80
C LYS A 410 24.45 7.30 -24.05
N LYS A 411 23.86 6.10 -23.89
CA LYS A 411 22.44 5.84 -24.20
C LYS A 411 21.50 6.12 -23.03
N LYS A 412 22.00 6.06 -21.78
CA LYS A 412 21.17 6.17 -20.57
C LYS A 412 21.71 7.16 -19.55
N ILE A 413 22.97 7.11 -19.13
CA ILE A 413 23.44 7.91 -17.99
C ILE A 413 23.53 9.40 -18.31
N TYR A 414 24.26 9.80 -19.36
CA TYR A 414 24.33 11.21 -19.77
C TYR A 414 22.95 11.79 -20.15
N PRO A 415 22.09 11.09 -20.92
CA PRO A 415 20.70 11.50 -21.13
C PRO A 415 19.93 11.74 -19.84
N THR A 416 20.08 10.85 -18.86
CA THR A 416 19.42 10.99 -17.56
C THR A 416 19.94 12.20 -16.78
N LEU A 417 21.25 12.41 -16.73
CA LEU A 417 21.85 13.57 -16.07
C LEU A 417 21.40 14.88 -16.73
N TRP A 418 21.35 14.90 -18.07
CA TRP A 418 20.80 16.02 -18.82
C TRP A 418 19.33 16.29 -18.46
N TRP A 419 18.48 15.26 -18.41
CA TRP A 419 17.07 15.45 -18.07
C TRP A 419 16.87 15.96 -16.64
N LEU A 420 17.61 15.42 -15.68
CA LEU A 420 17.59 15.90 -14.30
C LEU A 420 18.10 17.34 -14.18
N PHE A 421 19.15 17.70 -14.93
CA PHE A 421 19.68 19.07 -14.99
C PHE A 421 18.68 20.04 -15.63
N ARG A 422 18.15 19.69 -16.81
CA ARG A 422 17.15 20.46 -17.57
C ARG A 422 15.93 20.80 -16.71
N ASP A 423 15.47 19.80 -15.96
CA ASP A 423 14.28 19.87 -15.11
C ASP A 423 14.58 20.49 -13.74
N ASN A 424 15.80 20.99 -13.52
CA ASN A 424 16.24 21.64 -12.28
C ASN A 424 16.05 20.74 -11.04
N LEU A 425 16.35 19.44 -11.18
CA LEU A 425 16.23 18.43 -10.11
C LEU A 425 17.59 18.07 -9.47
N LEU A 426 18.68 18.71 -9.89
CA LEU A 426 20.00 18.53 -9.31
C LEU A 426 20.40 19.76 -8.47
N PRO A 427 21.25 19.61 -7.45
CA PRO A 427 21.86 20.74 -6.77
C PRO A 427 22.55 21.70 -7.76
N LYS A 428 22.41 23.01 -7.57
CA LYS A 428 23.00 24.01 -8.50
C LYS A 428 24.53 23.88 -8.62
N THR A 429 25.19 23.49 -7.53
CA THR A 429 26.64 23.25 -7.44
C THR A 429 27.03 21.83 -7.86
N THR A 430 26.41 21.31 -8.93
CA THR A 430 26.73 19.97 -9.47
C THR A 430 27.72 20.05 -10.63
N THR A 431 28.75 19.22 -10.60
CA THR A 431 29.74 19.06 -11.67
C THR A 431 29.81 17.59 -12.11
N PHE A 432 29.98 17.35 -13.41
CA PHE A 432 29.97 16.01 -13.99
C PHE A 432 31.36 15.65 -14.53
N PHE A 433 31.84 14.45 -14.21
CA PHE A 433 33.11 13.91 -14.68
C PHE A 433 32.89 12.61 -15.41
N GLY A 434 33.34 12.54 -16.67
CA GLY A 434 33.52 11.29 -17.38
C GLY A 434 34.92 10.73 -17.16
N TYR A 435 35.04 9.43 -16.92
CA TYR A 435 36.34 8.76 -16.82
C TYR A 435 36.34 7.46 -17.61
N ALA A 436 37.32 7.31 -18.51
CA ALA A 436 37.55 6.05 -19.23
C ALA A 436 38.96 5.95 -19.84
N ARG A 437 39.32 4.75 -20.29
CA ARG A 437 40.58 4.46 -21.02
C ARG A 437 40.71 5.20 -22.34
N SER A 438 39.58 5.40 -23.03
CA SER A 438 39.53 5.98 -24.37
C SER A 438 40.04 7.42 -24.37
N LYS A 439 40.89 7.77 -25.34
CA LYS A 439 41.28 9.16 -25.56
C LYS A 439 40.12 9.88 -26.28
N LEU A 440 39.31 10.60 -25.52
CA LEU A 440 38.19 11.39 -26.03
C LEU A 440 38.33 12.83 -25.57
N THR A 441 37.97 13.76 -26.44
CA THR A 441 37.68 15.13 -26.04
C THR A 441 36.26 15.22 -25.46
N LEU A 442 35.98 16.29 -24.73
CA LEU A 442 34.62 16.56 -24.25
C LEU A 442 33.63 16.71 -25.43
N GLN A 443 34.08 17.27 -26.55
CA GLN A 443 33.29 17.40 -27.77
C GLN A 443 32.93 16.03 -28.35
N ASP A 444 33.89 15.10 -28.43
CA ASP A 444 33.62 13.73 -28.91
C ASP A 444 32.58 13.01 -28.05
N LEU A 445 32.67 13.19 -26.72
CA LEU A 445 31.71 12.61 -25.78
C LEU A 445 30.32 13.22 -25.97
N ARG A 446 30.26 14.54 -26.13
CA ARG A 446 29.02 15.28 -26.41
C ARG A 446 28.34 14.79 -27.68
N ASP A 447 29.08 14.67 -28.77
CA ASP A 447 28.53 14.25 -30.07
C ASP A 447 28.00 12.82 -30.01
N LYS A 448 28.70 11.93 -29.30
CA LYS A 448 28.24 10.54 -29.08
C LYS A 448 26.95 10.46 -28.27
N CYS A 449 26.73 11.38 -27.32
CA CYS A 449 25.55 11.39 -26.47
C CYS A 449 24.35 12.14 -27.10
N HIS A 450 24.60 13.13 -27.96
CA HIS A 450 23.60 14.10 -28.43
C HIS A 450 22.31 13.46 -28.96
N GLN A 451 22.42 12.42 -29.79
CA GLN A 451 21.26 11.71 -30.37
C GLN A 451 20.31 11.09 -29.31
N TYR A 452 20.81 10.79 -28.11
CA TYR A 452 20.04 10.18 -27.03
C TYR A 452 19.49 11.20 -26.02
N MET A 453 20.03 12.43 -26.03
CA MET A 453 19.64 13.51 -25.11
C MET A 453 18.21 14.01 -25.37
N LYS A 454 17.71 13.88 -26.61
CA LYS A 454 16.38 14.35 -27.04
C LYS A 454 16.12 15.81 -26.66
N VAL A 455 17.09 16.69 -26.96
CA VAL A 455 17.00 18.14 -26.70
C VAL A 455 15.84 18.70 -27.52
N LYS A 456 14.95 19.47 -26.86
CA LYS A 456 13.82 20.10 -27.53
C LYS A 456 14.17 21.53 -27.97
N PRO A 457 13.47 22.08 -28.98
CA PRO A 457 13.61 23.50 -29.33
C PRO A 457 13.37 24.41 -28.12
N GLY A 458 14.27 25.36 -27.88
CA GLY A 458 14.24 26.29 -26.75
C GLY A 458 15.01 25.81 -25.50
N GLU A 459 15.62 24.62 -25.54
CA GLU A 459 16.45 24.08 -24.45
C GLU A 459 17.96 24.25 -24.71
N GLU A 460 18.35 24.89 -25.82
CA GLU A 460 19.74 24.95 -26.30
C GLU A 460 20.67 25.65 -25.31
N GLU A 461 20.25 26.77 -24.72
CA GLU A 461 21.07 27.50 -23.74
C GLU A 461 21.34 26.65 -22.50
N LYS A 462 20.32 25.94 -21.99
CA LYS A 462 20.47 25.01 -20.87
C LYS A 462 21.36 23.83 -21.25
N TYR A 463 21.25 23.35 -22.48
CA TYR A 463 22.08 22.25 -22.99
C TYR A 463 23.55 22.64 -23.06
N GLU A 464 23.86 23.85 -23.52
CA GLU A 464 25.22 24.40 -23.45
C GLU A 464 25.69 24.58 -22.01
N ALA A 465 24.83 25.09 -21.12
CA ALA A 465 25.16 25.23 -19.70
C ALA A 465 25.47 23.90 -19.03
N PHE A 466 24.73 22.82 -19.37
CA PHE A 466 25.02 21.47 -18.91
C PHE A 466 26.42 21.04 -19.33
N TRP A 467 26.75 21.12 -20.62
CA TRP A 467 28.06 20.68 -21.13
C TRP A 467 29.23 21.51 -20.60
N LYS A 468 29.03 22.79 -20.26
CA LYS A 468 30.04 23.62 -19.56
C LYS A 468 30.41 23.07 -18.17
N LEU A 469 29.54 22.29 -17.54
CA LEU A 469 29.76 21.65 -16.24
C LEU A 469 30.30 20.22 -16.36
N ASN A 470 30.60 19.75 -17.57
CA ASN A 470 31.12 18.41 -17.82
C ASN A 470 32.64 18.46 -18.09
N TYR A 471 33.35 17.51 -17.48
CA TYR A 471 34.79 17.31 -17.64
C TYR A 471 35.07 15.86 -18.00
N TYR A 472 36.22 15.60 -18.64
CA TYR A 472 36.64 14.25 -19.00
C TYR A 472 38.07 14.01 -18.58
N VAL A 473 38.29 12.90 -17.88
CA VAL A 473 39.62 12.46 -17.43
C VAL A 473 39.92 11.11 -18.09
N GLN A 474 41.02 11.04 -18.82
CA GLN A 474 41.49 9.79 -19.39
C GLN A 474 42.33 9.04 -18.36
N GLY A 475 42.05 7.74 -18.19
CA GLY A 475 42.92 6.89 -17.39
C GLY A 475 42.51 5.42 -17.42
N PRO A 476 43.46 4.50 -17.23
CA PRO A 476 43.17 3.08 -17.02
C PRO A 476 42.63 2.79 -15.61
N TYR A 477 41.85 1.72 -15.51
CA TYR A 477 41.09 1.35 -14.30
C TYR A 477 41.94 0.67 -13.21
N ASP A 478 43.16 0.28 -13.55
CA ASP A 478 44.12 -0.54 -12.79
C ASP A 478 45.34 0.23 -12.28
N SER A 479 45.25 1.56 -12.26
CA SER A 479 46.40 2.44 -11.99
C SER A 479 46.13 3.43 -10.89
N ASP A 480 46.86 3.29 -9.79
CA ASP A 480 46.87 4.23 -8.67
C ASP A 480 47.14 5.67 -9.14
N LYS A 481 48.14 5.87 -10.00
CA LYS A 481 48.49 7.21 -10.53
C LYS A 481 47.33 7.86 -11.29
N SER A 482 46.53 7.04 -11.98
CA SER A 482 45.39 7.52 -12.77
C SER A 482 44.22 7.95 -11.88
N PHE A 483 44.00 7.24 -10.76
CA PHE A 483 43.00 7.63 -9.77
C PHE A 483 43.47 8.80 -8.89
N GLU A 484 44.78 8.90 -8.60
CA GLU A 484 45.36 10.10 -7.98
C GLU A 484 45.17 11.33 -8.88
N HIS A 485 45.40 11.18 -10.18
CA HIS A 485 45.11 12.24 -11.15
C HIS A 485 43.62 12.57 -11.18
N LEU A 486 42.72 11.59 -11.24
CA LEU A 486 41.28 11.82 -11.14
C LEU A 486 40.94 12.61 -9.87
N ASN A 487 41.40 12.17 -8.70
CA ASN A 487 41.16 12.89 -7.45
C ASN A 487 41.69 14.32 -7.47
N SER A 488 42.86 14.56 -8.07
CA SER A 488 43.42 15.91 -8.25
C SER A 488 42.53 16.80 -9.11
N GLU A 489 41.90 16.25 -10.14
CA GLU A 489 40.92 16.98 -10.97
C GLU A 489 39.62 17.24 -10.21
N LEU A 490 39.11 16.27 -9.44
CA LEU A 490 37.89 16.46 -8.63
C LEU A 490 38.08 17.57 -7.60
N MET A 491 39.22 17.59 -6.88
CA MET A 491 39.52 18.57 -5.83
C MET A 491 39.46 20.03 -6.31
N LYS A 492 39.68 20.30 -7.60
CA LYS A 492 39.58 21.65 -8.17
C LYS A 492 38.17 22.24 -8.09
N PHE A 493 37.15 21.40 -7.94
CA PHE A 493 35.73 21.79 -7.94
C PHE A 493 35.07 21.67 -6.56
N GLU A 494 35.85 21.41 -5.50
CA GLU A 494 35.32 21.18 -4.13
C GLU A 494 35.28 22.44 -3.25
N ASN A 495 35.67 23.61 -3.78
CA ASN A 495 35.57 24.92 -3.12
C ASN A 495 36.02 24.97 -1.64
N GLY A 496 37.06 24.21 -1.26
CA GLY A 496 37.74 24.38 0.03
C GLY A 496 37.39 23.43 1.18
N SER A 497 36.61 22.35 0.99
CA SER A 497 36.82 21.02 1.64
C SER A 497 35.59 20.11 1.72
N GLU A 498 34.37 20.58 1.44
CA GLU A 498 33.14 19.79 1.64
C GLU A 498 32.40 19.55 0.31
N ALA A 499 32.64 18.37 -0.29
CA ALA A 499 31.97 17.95 -1.51
C ALA A 499 31.41 16.53 -1.39
N ASN A 500 30.20 16.37 -1.88
CA ASN A 500 29.55 15.07 -2.00
C ASN A 500 29.98 14.42 -3.32
N ARG A 501 30.50 13.19 -3.25
CA ARG A 501 30.99 12.45 -4.44
C ARG A 501 30.08 11.27 -4.73
N LEU A 502 29.61 11.17 -5.96
CA LEU A 502 28.79 10.06 -6.44
C LEU A 502 29.51 9.38 -7.61
N PHE A 503 29.95 8.14 -7.41
CA PHE A 503 30.60 7.34 -8.43
C PHE A 503 29.61 6.39 -9.07
N TYR A 504 29.36 6.53 -10.37
CA TYR A 504 28.56 5.61 -11.17
C TYR A 504 29.48 4.66 -11.92
N LEU A 505 29.40 3.36 -11.61
CA LEU A 505 30.22 2.32 -12.23
C LEU A 505 29.50 1.78 -13.48
N ALA A 506 29.56 2.51 -14.59
CA ALA A 506 29.07 2.05 -15.89
C ALA A 506 30.12 1.16 -16.60
N LEU A 507 30.59 0.14 -15.87
CA LEU A 507 31.73 -0.70 -16.20
C LEU A 507 31.33 -2.17 -16.27
N PRO A 508 32.11 -3.01 -16.98
CA PRO A 508 31.93 -4.46 -16.89
C PRO A 508 32.29 -4.97 -15.48
N PRO A 509 31.71 -6.08 -15.02
CA PRO A 509 31.96 -6.62 -13.67
C PRO A 509 33.42 -6.97 -13.38
N SER A 510 34.19 -7.31 -14.42
CA SER A 510 35.59 -7.74 -14.30
C SER A 510 36.52 -6.68 -13.71
N VAL A 511 36.12 -5.41 -13.72
CA VAL A 511 36.92 -4.30 -13.16
C VAL A 511 36.31 -3.71 -11.89
N PHE A 512 35.19 -4.24 -11.38
CA PHE A 512 34.53 -3.68 -10.20
C PHE A 512 35.41 -3.72 -8.95
N GLU A 513 36.07 -4.85 -8.69
CA GLU A 513 36.89 -5.01 -7.49
C GLU A 513 38.05 -4.01 -7.47
N GLU A 514 38.80 -3.94 -8.56
CA GLU A 514 39.95 -3.06 -8.72
C GLU A 514 39.56 -1.56 -8.64
N VAL A 515 38.53 -1.17 -9.39
CA VAL A 515 38.06 0.22 -9.39
C VAL A 515 37.57 0.66 -8.01
N THR A 516 36.85 -0.21 -7.30
CA THR A 516 36.34 0.14 -5.96
C THR A 516 37.46 0.28 -4.92
N VAL A 517 38.54 -0.51 -5.04
CA VAL A 517 39.76 -0.34 -4.21
C VAL A 517 40.40 1.01 -4.50
N HIS A 518 40.59 1.38 -5.77
CA HIS A 518 41.19 2.67 -6.11
C HIS A 518 40.31 3.86 -5.71
N ILE A 519 38.98 3.76 -5.83
CA ILE A 519 38.06 4.78 -5.32
C ILE A 519 38.27 4.95 -3.81
N LYS A 520 38.26 3.84 -3.05
CA LYS A 520 38.41 3.86 -1.59
C LYS A 520 39.75 4.46 -1.16
N ASN A 521 40.83 4.13 -1.85
CA ASN A 521 42.18 4.52 -1.46
C ASN A 521 42.54 5.95 -1.90
N LYS A 522 42.06 6.39 -3.07
CA LYS A 522 42.55 7.62 -3.72
C LYS A 522 41.49 8.70 -3.92
N CYS A 523 40.21 8.34 -4.02
CA CYS A 523 39.14 9.24 -4.47
C CYS A 523 37.98 9.42 -3.47
N MET A 524 38.13 9.03 -2.21
CA MET A 524 37.14 9.34 -1.18
C MET A 524 37.12 10.85 -0.89
N GLY A 525 35.93 11.41 -0.69
CA GLY A 525 35.80 12.80 -0.24
C GLY A 525 36.41 12.97 1.16
N LYS A 526 37.12 14.08 1.40
CA LYS A 526 37.69 14.40 2.72
C LYS A 526 36.61 14.79 3.74
N LYS A 527 35.55 15.43 3.27
CA LYS A 527 34.34 15.78 4.02
C LYS A 527 33.14 15.72 3.06
N GLY A 528 31.95 15.44 3.59
CA GLY A 528 30.77 15.12 2.77
C GLY A 528 30.69 13.61 2.49
N TRP A 529 29.56 13.17 1.93
CA TRP A 529 29.35 11.75 1.69
C TRP A 529 30.00 11.30 0.38
N THR A 530 30.42 10.03 0.35
CA THR A 530 30.78 9.32 -0.88
C THR A 530 29.83 8.15 -1.07
N ARG A 531 29.18 8.08 -2.23
CA ARG A 531 28.23 7.02 -2.61
C ARG A 531 28.68 6.37 -3.92
N ILE A 532 28.51 5.06 -4.03
CA ILE A 532 28.85 4.26 -5.20
C ILE A 532 27.59 3.59 -5.77
N ILE A 533 27.34 3.80 -7.05
CA ILE A 533 26.27 3.14 -7.81
C ILE A 533 26.88 2.00 -8.60
N ILE A 534 26.35 0.80 -8.41
CA ILE A 534 26.84 -0.43 -9.04
C ILE A 534 25.72 -1.04 -9.88
N GLU A 535 26.06 -1.41 -11.10
CA GLU A 535 25.16 -2.09 -12.05
C GLU A 535 25.25 -3.61 -11.94
N LYS A 536 24.17 -4.27 -12.37
CA LYS A 536 24.17 -5.72 -12.56
C LYS A 536 25.14 -6.12 -13.69
N PRO A 537 25.71 -7.35 -13.67
CA PRO A 537 25.45 -8.46 -12.76
C PRO A 537 26.22 -8.38 -11.43
N PHE A 538 25.56 -8.76 -10.33
CA PHE A 538 26.16 -8.84 -8.99
C PHE A 538 26.59 -10.27 -8.66
N GLY A 539 27.56 -10.79 -9.42
CA GLY A 539 27.92 -12.21 -9.44
C GLY A 539 27.07 -13.03 -10.42
N ARG A 540 27.36 -14.33 -10.50
CA ARG A 540 26.66 -15.32 -11.34
C ARG A 540 25.95 -16.40 -10.51
N ASP A 541 26.23 -16.47 -9.23
CA ASP A 541 25.69 -17.42 -8.27
C ASP A 541 25.94 -16.92 -6.84
N ALA A 542 25.44 -17.64 -5.83
CA ALA A 542 25.63 -17.26 -4.43
C ALA A 542 27.11 -17.11 -4.03
N PRO A 543 28.03 -18.04 -4.36
CA PRO A 543 29.45 -17.87 -4.01
C PRO A 543 30.11 -16.64 -4.65
N SER A 544 29.93 -16.43 -5.95
CA SER A 544 30.53 -15.27 -6.64
C SER A 544 29.91 -13.94 -6.20
N SER A 545 28.61 -13.93 -5.92
CA SER A 545 27.92 -12.75 -5.37
C SER A 545 28.36 -12.42 -3.95
N GLN A 546 28.57 -13.44 -3.12
CA GLN A 546 29.08 -13.28 -1.76
C GLN A 546 30.49 -12.69 -1.78
N ARG A 547 31.40 -13.21 -2.64
CA ARG A 547 32.75 -12.64 -2.79
C ARG A 547 32.73 -11.16 -3.14
N LEU A 548 31.91 -10.76 -4.13
CA LEU A 548 31.76 -9.36 -4.50
C LEU A 548 31.17 -8.54 -3.35
N SER A 549 30.20 -9.09 -2.61
CA SER A 549 29.58 -8.39 -1.48
C SER A 549 30.55 -8.20 -0.31
N ASP A 550 31.35 -9.22 0.02
CA ASP A 550 32.38 -9.17 1.06
C ASP A 550 33.48 -8.16 0.69
N HIS A 551 33.90 -8.17 -0.58
CA HIS A 551 34.84 -7.19 -1.12
C HIS A 551 34.32 -5.75 -0.93
N LEU A 552 33.09 -5.49 -1.39
CA LEU A 552 32.49 -4.16 -1.27
C LEU A 552 32.28 -3.74 0.18
N ALA A 553 31.83 -4.64 1.05
CA ALA A 553 31.63 -4.39 2.48
C ALA A 553 32.94 -4.11 3.22
N SER A 554 34.06 -4.68 2.76
CA SER A 554 35.39 -4.36 3.31
C SER A 554 35.85 -2.93 3.01
N LEU A 555 35.28 -2.30 1.98
CA LEU A 555 35.67 -0.96 1.51
C LEU A 555 34.64 0.12 1.87
N PHE A 556 33.34 -0.19 1.83
CA PHE A 556 32.24 0.77 1.97
C PHE A 556 31.18 0.28 2.94
N ASN A 557 30.59 1.22 3.68
CA ASN A 557 29.40 0.92 4.48
C ASN A 557 28.20 0.67 3.56
N GLU A 558 27.23 -0.14 3.98
CA GLU A 558 26.05 -0.46 3.16
C GLU A 558 25.26 0.79 2.72
N GLU A 559 25.25 1.85 3.54
CA GLU A 559 24.59 3.14 3.26
C GLU A 559 25.23 3.91 2.10
N GLN A 560 26.47 3.58 1.75
CA GLN A 560 27.22 4.16 0.63
C GLN A 560 27.02 3.38 -0.67
N ILE A 561 26.44 2.18 -0.62
CA ILE A 561 26.32 1.27 -1.75
C ILE A 561 24.90 1.31 -2.33
N TYR A 562 24.80 1.57 -3.63
CA TYR A 562 23.54 1.68 -4.36
C TYR A 562 23.55 0.70 -5.53
N ARG A 563 23.07 -0.53 -5.28
CA ARG A 563 22.97 -1.60 -6.29
C ARG A 563 21.71 -1.41 -7.12
N ILE A 564 21.89 -1.14 -8.41
CA ILE A 564 20.77 -0.87 -9.31
C ILE A 564 20.08 -2.18 -9.71
N ASP A 565 18.77 -2.20 -9.44
CA ASP A 565 17.80 -2.89 -10.27
C ASP A 565 16.86 -1.83 -10.86
N HIS A 566 17.00 -1.55 -12.15
CA HIS A 566 16.23 -0.48 -12.80
C HIS A 566 14.72 -0.73 -12.83
N TYR A 567 14.23 -1.96 -12.56
CA TYR A 567 12.78 -2.18 -12.43
C TYR A 567 12.21 -1.52 -11.17
N LEU A 568 13.01 -1.36 -10.10
CA LEU A 568 12.59 -0.63 -8.89
C LEU A 568 12.38 0.87 -9.14
N GLY A 569 12.98 1.41 -10.20
CA GLY A 569 12.78 2.80 -10.64
C GLY A 569 11.51 3.01 -11.48
N LYS A 570 10.78 1.95 -11.85
CA LYS A 570 9.58 2.08 -12.70
C LYS A 570 8.37 2.51 -11.89
N GLU A 571 7.60 3.44 -12.45
CA GLU A 571 6.42 4.05 -11.84
C GLU A 571 5.45 3.01 -11.23
N MET A 572 5.04 2.02 -12.04
CA MET A 572 4.05 1.02 -11.61
C MET A 572 4.60 0.03 -10.57
N VAL A 573 5.92 -0.16 -10.52
CA VAL A 573 6.56 -0.97 -9.47
C VAL A 573 6.57 -0.22 -8.15
N GLN A 574 6.88 1.08 -8.17
CA GLN A 574 6.78 1.93 -6.96
C GLN A 574 5.33 2.04 -6.47
N ASN A 575 4.37 2.10 -7.39
CA ASN A 575 2.96 2.18 -7.06
C ASN A 575 2.42 0.95 -6.30
N LEU A 576 3.13 -0.20 -6.32
CA LEU A 576 2.73 -1.39 -5.55
C LEU A 576 2.53 -1.08 -4.06
N MET A 577 3.42 -0.31 -3.46
CA MET A 577 3.32 0.04 -2.05
C MET A 577 2.09 0.92 -1.77
N THR A 578 1.88 1.94 -2.60
CA THR A 578 0.73 2.85 -2.49
C THR A 578 -0.58 2.11 -2.69
N LEU A 579 -0.65 1.21 -3.68
CA LEU A 579 -1.82 0.40 -3.95
C LEU A 579 -2.17 -0.48 -2.74
N ARG A 580 -1.20 -1.21 -2.20
CA ARG A 580 -1.42 -2.19 -1.12
C ARG A 580 -1.72 -1.53 0.22
N PHE A 581 -0.95 -0.52 0.60
CA PHE A 581 -0.98 0.02 1.96
C PHE A 581 -1.71 1.36 2.09
N GLY A 582 -2.01 2.02 0.95
CA GLY A 582 -2.81 3.24 0.90
C GLY A 582 -4.32 3.01 0.70
N ASN A 583 -4.75 1.78 0.36
CA ASN A 583 -6.14 1.51 -0.02
C ASN A 583 -6.78 0.40 0.82
N ARG A 584 -7.88 0.74 1.51
CA ARG A 584 -8.62 -0.21 2.35
C ARG A 584 -9.31 -1.31 1.55
N ILE A 585 -9.63 -1.08 0.27
CA ILE A 585 -10.29 -2.08 -0.59
C ILE A 585 -9.39 -3.29 -0.90
N PHE A 586 -8.07 -3.10 -0.96
CA PHE A 586 -7.11 -4.17 -1.29
C PHE A 586 -6.55 -4.85 -0.04
N SER A 587 -6.45 -4.14 1.07
CA SER A 587 -5.82 -4.66 2.29
C SER A 587 -6.43 -5.99 2.80
N PRO A 588 -7.78 -6.18 2.87
CA PRO A 588 -8.39 -7.45 3.30
C PRO A 588 -8.23 -8.59 2.30
N THR A 589 -8.07 -8.28 1.01
CA THR A 589 -8.09 -9.27 -0.07
C THR A 589 -6.68 -9.69 -0.51
N TRP A 590 -5.64 -9.09 0.07
CA TRP A 590 -4.23 -9.35 -0.29
C TRP A 590 -3.63 -10.52 0.51
N ASN A 591 -4.25 -11.70 0.43
CA ASN A 591 -3.85 -12.91 1.16
C ASN A 591 -4.37 -14.18 0.49
N ARG A 592 -3.94 -15.33 0.99
CA ARG A 592 -4.33 -16.66 0.55
C ARG A 592 -5.82 -16.97 0.57
N ASP A 593 -6.61 -16.29 1.40
CA ASP A 593 -8.06 -16.53 1.49
C ASP A 593 -8.80 -16.01 0.26
N ASN A 594 -8.22 -15.01 -0.42
CA ASN A 594 -8.84 -14.33 -1.55
C ASN A 594 -8.08 -14.55 -2.85
N ILE A 595 -6.75 -14.69 -2.80
CA ILE A 595 -5.89 -14.85 -3.98
C ILE A 595 -5.69 -16.33 -4.27
N ALA A 596 -5.95 -16.73 -5.52
CA ALA A 596 -5.76 -18.09 -6.01
C ALA A 596 -4.35 -18.32 -6.58
N SER A 597 -3.84 -17.35 -7.33
CA SER A 597 -2.49 -17.37 -7.90
C SER A 597 -2.01 -15.95 -8.26
N VAL A 598 -0.69 -15.77 -8.31
CA VAL A 598 -0.05 -14.53 -8.76
C VAL A 598 0.87 -14.86 -9.93
N GLN A 599 0.74 -14.12 -11.02
CA GLN A 599 1.61 -14.26 -12.19
C GLN A 599 2.36 -12.95 -12.43
N ILE A 600 3.69 -13.02 -12.55
CA ILE A 600 4.54 -11.88 -12.88
C ILE A 600 5.24 -12.21 -14.19
N THR A 601 5.01 -11.37 -15.20
CA THR A 601 5.45 -11.65 -16.57
C THR A 601 6.41 -10.57 -17.06
N PHE A 602 7.45 -10.98 -17.78
CA PHE A 602 8.32 -10.12 -18.59
C PHE A 602 8.47 -10.74 -19.98
N LYS A 603 8.27 -9.96 -21.04
CA LYS A 603 8.32 -10.43 -22.42
C LYS A 603 9.00 -9.40 -23.28
N GLU A 604 9.91 -9.87 -24.12
CA GLU A 604 10.55 -9.08 -25.16
C GLU A 604 10.27 -9.71 -26.52
N PRO A 605 9.87 -8.91 -27.53
CA PRO A 605 9.55 -9.43 -28.85
C PRO A 605 10.78 -9.63 -29.76
N PHE A 606 11.95 -9.22 -29.27
CA PHE A 606 13.23 -9.36 -29.96
C PHE A 606 14.10 -10.43 -29.28
N GLY A 607 14.97 -11.08 -30.05
CA GLY A 607 15.98 -12.04 -29.58
C GLY A 607 17.18 -11.37 -28.91
N THR A 608 18.38 -11.95 -29.06
CA THR A 608 19.63 -11.42 -28.47
C THR A 608 20.33 -10.35 -29.31
N GLN A 609 19.85 -10.05 -30.53
CA GLN A 609 20.30 -8.94 -31.38
C GLN A 609 21.84 -8.87 -31.53
N GLY A 610 22.50 -10.00 -31.81
CA GLY A 610 23.95 -10.09 -31.99
C GLY A 610 24.76 -9.99 -30.69
N ARG A 611 24.10 -10.03 -29.52
CA ARG A 611 24.72 -10.17 -28.20
C ARG A 611 24.55 -11.57 -27.63
N GLY A 612 24.29 -12.57 -28.49
CA GLY A 612 24.07 -13.95 -28.09
C GLY A 612 25.20 -14.50 -27.22
N GLY A 613 26.47 -14.32 -27.62
CA GLY A 613 27.62 -14.81 -26.87
C GLY A 613 27.73 -14.25 -25.44
N TYR A 614 27.40 -12.97 -25.22
CA TYR A 614 27.34 -12.40 -23.87
C TYR A 614 26.15 -12.95 -23.08
N PHE A 615 24.98 -13.07 -23.71
CA PHE A 615 23.79 -13.62 -23.06
C PHE A 615 23.98 -15.10 -22.69
N ASP A 616 24.74 -15.86 -23.47
CA ASP A 616 25.00 -17.28 -23.28
C ASP A 616 25.68 -17.60 -21.94
N GLU A 617 26.49 -16.67 -21.43
CA GLU A 617 27.14 -16.84 -20.13
C GLU A 617 26.16 -16.71 -18.95
N PHE A 618 25.00 -16.07 -19.13
CA PHE A 618 24.10 -15.75 -18.02
C PHE A 618 22.76 -16.47 -18.14
N GLY A 619 22.15 -16.48 -19.33
CA GLY A 619 20.81 -16.98 -19.59
C GLY A 619 19.71 -16.12 -18.98
N ILE A 620 18.45 -16.45 -19.31
CA ILE A 620 17.29 -15.62 -18.95
C ILE A 620 17.02 -15.54 -17.45
N ILE A 621 17.37 -16.58 -16.70
CA ILE A 621 17.13 -16.64 -15.24
C ILE A 621 17.98 -15.57 -14.54
N ARG A 622 19.27 -15.46 -14.89
CA ARG A 622 20.16 -14.43 -14.33
C ARG A 622 19.90 -13.05 -14.91
N ASP A 623 19.55 -12.96 -16.19
CA ASP A 623 19.30 -11.67 -16.84
C ASP A 623 18.07 -10.97 -16.25
N VAL A 624 16.96 -11.70 -16.00
CA VAL A 624 15.65 -11.11 -15.68
C VAL A 624 14.96 -11.71 -14.45
N MET A 625 14.99 -13.02 -14.27
CA MET A 625 14.15 -13.66 -13.24
C MET A 625 14.68 -13.43 -11.82
N GLN A 626 15.98 -13.66 -11.61
CA GLN A 626 16.63 -13.57 -10.30
C GLN A 626 16.63 -12.13 -9.75
N ASN A 627 16.64 -11.14 -10.64
CA ASN A 627 16.62 -9.72 -10.29
C ASN A 627 15.20 -9.13 -10.45
N HIS A 628 14.82 -8.66 -11.62
CA HIS A 628 13.63 -7.84 -11.89
C HIS A 628 12.35 -8.48 -11.38
N LEU A 629 12.12 -9.76 -11.73
CA LEU A 629 10.88 -10.44 -11.33
C LEU A 629 10.85 -10.73 -9.83
N LEU A 630 11.97 -11.14 -9.24
CA LEU A 630 12.06 -11.39 -7.81
C LEU A 630 11.92 -10.10 -6.98
N GLN A 631 12.44 -8.98 -7.48
CA GLN A 631 12.27 -7.66 -6.89
C GLN A 631 10.80 -7.25 -6.86
N ILE A 632 10.09 -7.40 -7.99
CA ILE A 632 8.64 -7.17 -8.05
C ILE A 632 7.89 -8.09 -7.09
N LEU A 633 8.25 -9.38 -7.05
CA LEU A 633 7.65 -10.36 -6.13
C LEU A 633 7.84 -9.91 -4.68
N SER A 634 9.04 -9.49 -4.28
CA SER A 634 9.31 -9.08 -2.90
C SER A 634 8.43 -7.89 -2.48
N LEU A 635 8.29 -6.87 -3.33
CA LEU A 635 7.43 -5.71 -3.07
C LEU A 635 5.94 -6.08 -3.06
N PHE A 636 5.53 -7.00 -3.92
CA PHE A 636 4.16 -7.50 -3.99
C PHE A 636 3.78 -8.32 -2.75
N ALA A 637 4.70 -9.14 -2.25
CA ALA A 637 4.43 -10.15 -1.23
C ALA A 637 4.80 -9.70 0.19
N MET A 638 5.67 -8.70 0.37
CA MET A 638 6.10 -8.21 1.70
C MET A 638 4.94 -7.85 2.62
N GLU A 639 5.12 -8.00 3.93
CA GLU A 639 4.15 -7.49 4.90
C GLU A 639 4.11 -5.95 4.89
N LYS A 640 3.14 -5.37 5.60
CA LYS A 640 3.11 -3.92 5.79
C LYS A 640 4.33 -3.50 6.63
N PRO A 641 5.24 -2.67 6.11
CA PRO A 641 6.40 -2.22 6.88
C PRO A 641 5.97 -1.32 8.04
N ALA A 642 6.83 -1.21 9.06
CA ALA A 642 6.60 -0.35 10.21
C ALA A 642 6.45 1.12 9.82
N SER A 643 7.16 1.55 8.77
CA SER A 643 7.11 2.90 8.21
C SER A 643 7.51 2.90 6.74
N CYS A 644 7.61 4.09 6.13
CA CYS A 644 8.19 4.27 4.79
C CYS A 644 9.72 4.47 4.82
N CYS A 645 10.39 4.28 5.95
CA CYS A 645 11.86 4.34 6.02
C CYS A 645 12.47 3.26 5.13
N PRO A 646 13.55 3.54 4.37
CA PRO A 646 14.18 2.57 3.46
C PRO A 646 14.52 1.23 4.12
N ASN A 647 14.98 1.23 5.37
CA ASN A 647 15.33 0.00 6.09
C ASN A 647 14.12 -0.85 6.46
N ASP A 648 13.03 -0.25 6.94
CA ASP A 648 11.80 -0.99 7.28
C ASP A 648 11.21 -1.69 6.06
N ILE A 649 11.24 -1.03 4.91
CA ILE A 649 10.77 -1.61 3.64
C ILE A 649 11.67 -2.77 3.21
N ARG A 650 13.00 -2.54 3.20
CA ARG A 650 13.97 -3.58 2.82
C ARG A 650 13.93 -4.79 3.76
N ASN A 651 13.68 -4.57 5.05
CA ASN A 651 13.51 -5.64 6.04
C ASN A 651 12.32 -6.55 5.68
N GLU A 652 11.17 -5.99 5.31
CA GLU A 652 10.01 -6.80 4.92
C GLU A 652 10.19 -7.50 3.56
N LYS A 653 10.93 -6.90 2.62
CA LYS A 653 11.34 -7.57 1.37
C LYS A 653 12.18 -8.82 1.68
N VAL A 654 13.25 -8.66 2.47
CA VAL A 654 14.16 -9.76 2.85
C VAL A 654 13.43 -10.85 3.63
N LYS A 655 12.53 -10.47 4.55
CA LYS A 655 11.71 -11.41 5.33
C LYS A 655 10.90 -12.34 4.42
N VAL A 656 10.33 -11.81 3.34
CA VAL A 656 9.60 -12.65 2.36
C VAL A 656 10.54 -13.56 1.59
N LEU A 657 11.69 -13.07 1.12
CA LEU A 657 12.64 -13.91 0.38
C LEU A 657 13.14 -15.08 1.24
N LYS A 658 13.35 -14.88 2.54
CA LYS A 658 13.69 -15.93 3.51
C LYS A 658 12.63 -17.04 3.62
N CYS A 659 11.37 -16.73 3.34
CA CYS A 659 10.28 -17.71 3.33
C CYS A 659 10.20 -18.54 2.03
N ILE A 660 11.04 -18.26 1.04
CA ILE A 660 11.07 -18.95 -0.25
C ILE A 660 12.15 -20.03 -0.23
N LYS A 661 11.75 -21.27 -0.52
CA LYS A 661 12.70 -22.39 -0.68
C LYS A 661 13.46 -22.26 -2.00
N PRO A 662 14.68 -22.82 -2.10
CA PRO A 662 15.36 -22.93 -3.38
C PRO A 662 14.50 -23.66 -4.41
N LEU A 663 14.60 -23.25 -5.67
CA LEU A 663 13.89 -23.87 -6.78
C LEU A 663 14.52 -25.20 -7.16
N GLU A 664 13.67 -26.16 -7.55
CA GLU A 664 14.06 -27.44 -8.14
C GLU A 664 13.69 -27.49 -9.63
N LEU A 665 14.23 -28.46 -10.38
CA LEU A 665 13.91 -28.58 -11.82
C LEU A 665 12.40 -28.76 -12.08
N ASP A 666 11.69 -29.47 -11.20
CA ASP A 666 10.24 -29.70 -11.31
C ASP A 666 9.40 -28.42 -11.15
N ASP A 667 9.98 -27.37 -10.57
CA ASP A 667 9.33 -26.07 -10.41
C ASP A 667 9.47 -25.18 -11.65
N VAL A 668 10.26 -25.59 -12.67
CA VAL A 668 10.61 -24.75 -13.81
C VAL A 668 10.35 -25.37 -15.18
N VAL A 669 10.05 -24.51 -16.15
CA VAL A 669 10.03 -24.82 -17.58
C VAL A 669 11.03 -23.92 -18.27
N LEU A 670 12.01 -24.52 -18.95
CA LEU A 670 13.04 -23.83 -19.69
C LEU A 670 12.75 -23.90 -21.19
N GLY A 671 12.99 -22.82 -21.92
CA GLY A 671 12.81 -22.77 -23.36
C GLY A 671 13.92 -22.03 -24.09
N GLN A 672 14.09 -22.36 -25.37
CA GLN A 672 15.03 -21.69 -26.28
C GLN A 672 14.34 -21.41 -27.62
N TYR A 673 14.46 -20.18 -28.13
CA TYR A 673 13.73 -19.79 -29.34
C TYR A 673 14.39 -20.35 -30.60
N VAL A 674 13.55 -20.77 -31.54
CA VAL A 674 13.94 -21.20 -32.90
C VAL A 674 13.32 -20.26 -33.93
N GLY A 675 13.97 -20.13 -35.07
CA GLY A 675 13.51 -19.30 -36.17
C GLY A 675 12.11 -19.69 -36.66
N ASP A 676 11.36 -18.69 -37.13
CA ASP A 676 10.12 -18.86 -37.87
C ASP A 676 10.39 -18.73 -39.38
N PRO A 677 10.44 -19.84 -40.14
CA PRO A 677 10.71 -19.78 -41.58
C PRO A 677 9.69 -18.95 -42.36
N ASP A 678 8.46 -18.83 -41.84
CA ASP A 678 7.34 -18.14 -42.48
C ASP A 678 7.27 -16.66 -42.09
N ALA A 679 8.15 -16.19 -41.19
CA ALA A 679 8.12 -14.80 -40.75
C ALA A 679 8.50 -13.82 -41.87
N GLU A 680 7.81 -12.69 -41.95
CA GLU A 680 8.17 -11.59 -42.85
C GLU A 680 9.48 -10.91 -42.44
N ASP A 681 9.69 -10.81 -41.12
CA ASP A 681 10.84 -10.18 -40.49
C ASP A 681 12.07 -11.10 -40.56
N PRO A 682 13.17 -10.68 -41.24
CA PRO A 682 14.37 -11.50 -41.38
C PRO A 682 14.99 -11.95 -40.05
N GLU A 683 14.94 -11.11 -39.00
CA GLU A 683 15.46 -11.50 -37.68
C GLU A 683 14.63 -12.62 -37.07
N ALA A 684 13.31 -12.62 -37.29
CA ALA A 684 12.42 -13.64 -36.75
C ALA A 684 12.59 -15.01 -37.42
N ARG A 685 13.25 -15.07 -38.59
CA ARG A 685 13.61 -16.33 -39.26
C ARG A 685 14.81 -17.03 -38.62
N LEU A 686 15.55 -16.34 -37.76
CA LEU A 686 16.75 -16.86 -37.11
C LEU A 686 16.44 -17.30 -35.67
N GLY A 687 16.90 -18.49 -35.32
CA GLY A 687 16.88 -19.03 -33.96
C GLY A 687 18.04 -18.53 -33.11
N TYR A 688 18.07 -18.94 -31.85
CA TYR A 688 19.14 -18.54 -30.93
C TYR A 688 20.52 -19.10 -31.36
N LEU A 689 20.54 -20.35 -31.83
CA LEU A 689 21.75 -21.04 -32.29
C LEU A 689 22.23 -20.56 -33.69
N ASP A 690 21.43 -19.76 -34.38
CA ASP A 690 21.81 -19.15 -35.67
C ASP A 690 22.63 -17.86 -35.46
N ASP A 691 22.70 -17.33 -34.23
CA ASP A 691 23.59 -16.23 -33.89
C ASP A 691 25.04 -16.75 -33.88
N PRO A 692 25.94 -16.23 -34.75
CA PRO A 692 27.30 -16.76 -34.87
C PRO A 692 28.17 -16.55 -33.62
N THR A 693 27.71 -15.71 -32.69
CA THR A 693 28.39 -15.51 -31.39
C THR A 693 28.00 -16.56 -30.34
N VAL A 694 27.00 -17.40 -30.61
CA VAL A 694 26.51 -18.44 -29.71
C VAL A 694 27.14 -19.79 -30.08
N PRO A 695 27.62 -20.58 -29.09
CA PRO A 695 28.06 -21.95 -29.35
C PRO A 695 26.94 -22.80 -29.96
N SER A 696 27.23 -23.55 -31.03
CA SER A 696 26.23 -24.36 -31.75
C SER A 696 25.56 -25.46 -30.91
N ASN A 697 26.16 -25.82 -29.77
CA ASN A 697 25.62 -26.79 -28.80
C ASN A 697 25.15 -26.12 -27.49
N SER A 698 24.84 -24.83 -27.53
CA SER A 698 24.34 -24.11 -26.35
C SER A 698 22.97 -24.62 -25.91
N THR A 699 22.86 -24.93 -24.62
CA THR A 699 21.60 -25.26 -23.94
C THR A 699 21.06 -24.09 -23.13
N THR A 700 21.54 -22.87 -23.39
CA THR A 700 21.16 -21.68 -22.61
C THR A 700 19.68 -21.36 -22.80
N PRO A 701 18.89 -21.24 -21.71
CA PRO A 701 17.49 -20.88 -21.81
C PRO A 701 17.31 -19.40 -22.15
N THR A 702 16.55 -19.11 -23.20
CA THR A 702 16.08 -17.76 -23.57
C THR A 702 14.65 -17.48 -23.06
N TYR A 703 14.00 -18.51 -22.50
CA TYR A 703 12.73 -18.46 -21.79
C TYR A 703 12.80 -19.28 -20.50
N ALA A 704 12.17 -18.78 -19.44
CA ALA A 704 11.92 -19.53 -18.22
C ALA A 704 10.54 -19.21 -17.64
N ALA A 705 9.82 -20.23 -17.21
CA ALA A 705 8.70 -20.11 -16.28
C ALA A 705 9.07 -20.85 -14.99
N ALA A 706 8.85 -20.24 -13.83
CA ALA A 706 9.15 -20.82 -12.52
C ALA A 706 7.98 -20.60 -11.57
N VAL A 707 7.73 -21.57 -10.69
CA VAL A 707 6.72 -21.45 -9.64
C VAL A 707 7.38 -21.40 -8.27
N LEU A 708 7.21 -20.29 -7.56
CA LEU A 708 7.70 -20.09 -6.21
C LEU A 708 6.55 -20.23 -5.21
N LYS A 709 6.89 -20.75 -4.04
CA LYS A 709 5.99 -20.85 -2.88
C LYS A 709 6.60 -20.07 -1.72
N ILE A 710 5.81 -19.18 -1.13
CA ILE A 710 6.22 -18.36 0.01
C ILE A 710 5.63 -18.99 1.27
N ASN A 711 6.48 -19.60 2.09
CA ASN A 711 6.07 -20.35 3.28
C ASN A 711 5.88 -19.39 4.48
N ASN A 712 4.80 -18.62 4.44
CA ASN A 712 4.35 -17.79 5.55
C ASN A 712 2.81 -17.77 5.63
N GLU A 713 2.26 -17.22 6.71
CA GLU A 713 0.81 -17.21 6.97
C GLU A 713 0.00 -16.56 5.84
N ARG A 714 0.49 -15.46 5.25
CA ARG A 714 -0.23 -14.71 4.21
C ARG A 714 -0.33 -15.48 2.90
N TRP A 715 0.72 -16.21 2.52
CA TRP A 715 0.90 -16.75 1.16
C TRP A 715 0.92 -18.27 1.09
N ASP A 716 0.74 -18.97 2.21
CA ASP A 716 0.73 -20.43 2.24
C ASP A 716 -0.28 -21.02 1.23
N GLY A 717 0.22 -21.91 0.36
CA GLY A 717 -0.54 -22.52 -0.72
C GLY A 717 -0.83 -21.64 -1.94
N VAL A 718 -0.42 -20.38 -1.97
CA VAL A 718 -0.57 -19.49 -3.14
C VAL A 718 0.67 -19.60 -4.04
N PRO A 719 0.53 -20.06 -5.29
CA PRO A 719 1.65 -20.13 -6.23
C PRO A 719 1.96 -18.76 -6.83
N PHE A 720 3.26 -18.43 -6.86
CA PHE A 720 3.81 -17.28 -7.55
C PHE A 720 4.50 -17.74 -8.84
N ILE A 721 3.88 -17.45 -9.99
CA ILE A 721 4.34 -17.89 -11.30
C ILE A 721 5.13 -16.75 -11.95
N LEU A 722 6.45 -16.91 -12.05
CA LEU A 722 7.32 -15.98 -12.77
C LEU A 722 7.49 -16.47 -14.21
N LYS A 723 7.26 -15.61 -15.20
CA LYS A 723 7.46 -15.93 -16.62
C LYS A 723 8.33 -14.86 -17.26
N CYS A 724 9.46 -15.24 -17.85
CA CYS A 724 10.29 -14.32 -18.64
C CYS A 724 10.82 -14.97 -19.91
N GLY A 725 10.94 -14.20 -20.99
CA GLY A 725 11.64 -14.65 -22.18
C GLY A 725 11.82 -13.59 -23.27
N LYS A 726 12.71 -13.91 -24.20
CA LYS A 726 13.02 -13.14 -25.41
C LYS A 726 12.36 -13.76 -26.64
N ALA A 727 12.32 -13.03 -27.75
CA ALA A 727 11.70 -13.45 -29.00
C ALA A 727 10.23 -13.92 -28.85
N LEU A 728 9.47 -13.26 -27.98
CA LEU A 728 8.06 -13.57 -27.72
C LEU A 728 7.11 -12.72 -28.57
N ASN A 729 5.81 -12.95 -28.47
CA ASN A 729 4.81 -12.29 -29.32
C ASN A 729 4.61 -10.78 -29.06
N GLU A 730 5.09 -10.24 -27.95
CA GLU A 730 4.86 -8.83 -27.57
C GLU A 730 5.90 -8.36 -26.55
N ARG A 731 6.07 -7.03 -26.44
CA ARG A 731 6.77 -6.41 -25.30
C ARG A 731 5.78 -6.21 -24.17
N LYS A 732 6.02 -6.81 -23.00
CA LYS A 732 5.14 -6.65 -21.83
C LYS A 732 5.85 -6.94 -20.53
N ALA A 733 5.61 -6.11 -19.51
CA ALA A 733 5.84 -6.48 -18.12
C ALA A 733 4.56 -6.20 -17.33
N ASP A 734 4.03 -7.20 -16.64
CA ASP A 734 2.81 -7.06 -15.84
C ASP A 734 2.80 -8.00 -14.63
N ILE A 735 1.93 -7.66 -13.69
CA ILE A 735 1.58 -8.46 -12.52
C ILE A 735 0.09 -8.74 -12.61
N ARG A 736 -0.30 -10.02 -12.59
CA ARG A 736 -1.69 -10.47 -12.61
C ARG A 736 -1.99 -11.23 -11.33
N VAL A 737 -2.90 -10.68 -10.54
CA VAL A 737 -3.41 -11.30 -9.31
C VAL A 737 -4.76 -11.91 -9.65
N GLN A 738 -4.83 -13.23 -9.67
CA GLN A 738 -6.09 -13.94 -9.92
C GLN A 738 -6.73 -14.31 -8.59
N TYR A 739 -7.94 -13.80 -8.35
CA TYR A 739 -8.71 -14.10 -7.15
C TYR A 739 -9.32 -15.51 -7.20
N ARG A 740 -9.73 -16.02 -6.06
CA ARG A 740 -10.51 -17.26 -5.96
C ARG A 740 -11.90 -17.09 -6.56
N ASP A 741 -12.52 -18.23 -6.87
CA ASP A 741 -13.91 -18.28 -7.28
C ASP A 741 -14.81 -17.80 -6.13
N VAL A 742 -15.93 -17.14 -6.46
CA VAL A 742 -16.90 -16.70 -5.46
C VAL A 742 -17.58 -17.93 -4.85
N PRO A 743 -17.61 -18.09 -3.50
CA PRO A 743 -18.27 -19.22 -2.86
C PRO A 743 -19.79 -19.10 -2.97
N GLY A 744 -20.48 -20.26 -3.02
CA GLY A 744 -21.94 -20.30 -3.08
C GLY A 744 -22.49 -19.79 -4.41
N ASP A 745 -21.97 -20.31 -5.51
CA ASP A 745 -22.30 -19.86 -6.86
C ASP A 745 -23.80 -19.98 -7.19
N ILE A 746 -24.40 -18.85 -7.56
CA ILE A 746 -25.81 -18.73 -7.99
C ILE A 746 -25.94 -18.50 -9.50
N PHE A 747 -24.83 -18.56 -10.24
CA PHE A 747 -24.74 -18.20 -11.66
C PHE A 747 -24.30 -19.39 -12.54
N ASP A 748 -24.58 -20.63 -12.12
CA ASP A 748 -24.36 -21.88 -12.90
C ASP A 748 -22.93 -22.07 -13.45
N GLY A 749 -21.90 -21.67 -12.71
CA GLY A 749 -20.49 -21.76 -13.11
C GLY A 749 -20.09 -20.76 -14.20
N LYS A 750 -20.98 -19.79 -14.53
CA LYS A 750 -20.71 -18.79 -15.56
C LYS A 750 -19.74 -17.71 -15.07
N ALA A 751 -19.73 -17.42 -13.77
CA ALA A 751 -18.85 -16.44 -13.16
C ALA A 751 -17.38 -16.80 -13.36
N LYS A 752 -16.56 -15.82 -13.73
CA LYS A 752 -15.11 -15.97 -13.90
C LYS A 752 -14.37 -15.33 -12.74
N ARG A 753 -13.17 -15.83 -12.45
CA ARG A 753 -12.29 -15.25 -11.43
C ARG A 753 -12.00 -13.80 -11.74
N ASN A 754 -12.09 -12.95 -10.71
CA ASN A 754 -11.65 -11.57 -10.84
C ASN A 754 -10.12 -11.54 -11.00
N GLU A 755 -9.62 -10.52 -11.69
CA GLU A 755 -8.17 -10.32 -11.87
C GLU A 755 -7.79 -8.87 -11.65
N LEU A 756 -6.88 -8.60 -10.73
CA LEU A 756 -6.20 -7.31 -10.65
C LEU A 756 -4.95 -7.37 -11.53
N VAL A 757 -4.83 -6.47 -12.48
CA VAL A 757 -3.68 -6.38 -13.39
C VAL A 757 -2.98 -5.05 -13.22
N ILE A 758 -1.68 -5.13 -12.95
CA ILE A 758 -0.77 -3.99 -12.87
C ILE A 758 0.20 -4.13 -14.05
N ARG A 759 -0.06 -3.39 -15.13
CA ARG A 759 0.80 -3.39 -16.32
C ARG A 759 1.91 -2.36 -16.12
N VAL A 760 3.13 -2.86 -15.98
CA VAL A 760 4.34 -2.05 -15.74
C VAL A 760 4.84 -1.40 -17.03
N GLN A 761 4.78 -2.10 -18.16
CA GLN A 761 5.09 -1.54 -19.49
C GLN A 761 4.65 -2.49 -20.61
N PRO A 762 4.49 -2.00 -21.86
CA PRO A 762 4.23 -0.61 -22.22
C PRO A 762 2.80 -0.18 -21.83
N GLY A 763 2.53 1.12 -21.86
CA GLY A 763 1.19 1.67 -21.57
C GLY A 763 0.78 1.39 -20.12
N GLU A 764 1.51 2.00 -19.19
CA GLU A 764 1.33 1.89 -17.75
C GLU A 764 -0.15 1.95 -17.37
N ALA A 765 -0.65 0.88 -16.74
CA ALA A 765 -2.07 0.77 -16.43
C ALA A 765 -2.32 -0.11 -15.21
N LEU A 766 -3.44 0.17 -14.56
CA LEU A 766 -4.00 -0.60 -13.45
C LEU A 766 -5.46 -0.89 -13.78
N TYR A 767 -5.87 -2.15 -13.79
CA TYR A 767 -7.26 -2.48 -14.02
C TYR A 767 -7.71 -3.72 -13.26
N ILE A 768 -9.00 -3.78 -12.92
CA ILE A 768 -9.62 -4.93 -12.25
C ILE A 768 -10.64 -5.52 -13.21
N LYS A 769 -10.40 -6.76 -13.64
CA LYS A 769 -11.39 -7.56 -14.35
C LYS A 769 -12.42 -8.12 -13.38
N MET A 770 -13.70 -7.97 -13.72
CA MET A 770 -14.83 -8.40 -12.91
C MET A 770 -16.00 -8.83 -13.78
N MET A 771 -17.00 -9.46 -13.16
CA MET A 771 -18.26 -9.81 -13.83
C MET A 771 -19.25 -8.65 -13.70
N THR A 772 -19.91 -8.30 -14.79
CA THR A 772 -21.05 -7.35 -14.80
C THR A 772 -22.24 -7.96 -15.53
N LYS A 773 -23.43 -7.39 -15.31
CA LYS A 773 -24.61 -7.69 -16.14
C LYS A 773 -24.35 -7.15 -17.55
N THR A 774 -24.50 -7.98 -18.57
CA THR A 774 -24.41 -7.54 -19.97
C THR A 774 -25.39 -6.37 -20.19
N PRO A 775 -24.95 -5.23 -20.74
CA PRO A 775 -25.81 -4.12 -21.09
C PRO A 775 -26.95 -4.58 -22.01
N GLY A 776 -28.17 -4.13 -21.71
CA GLY A 776 -29.39 -4.54 -22.45
C GLY A 776 -30.43 -5.21 -21.57
N ILE A 777 -31.36 -5.94 -22.19
CA ILE A 777 -32.59 -6.44 -21.55
C ILE A 777 -32.38 -7.80 -20.86
N THR A 778 -31.34 -8.56 -21.23
CA THR A 778 -31.06 -9.89 -20.67
C THR A 778 -30.38 -9.80 -19.29
N PHE A 779 -30.47 -10.87 -18.50
CA PHE A 779 -29.75 -11.01 -17.21
C PHE A 779 -28.44 -11.78 -17.35
N ASN A 780 -27.89 -11.84 -18.56
CA ASN A 780 -26.60 -12.50 -18.80
C ASN A 780 -25.47 -11.70 -18.16
N MET A 781 -24.35 -12.39 -17.91
CA MET A 781 -23.13 -11.79 -17.37
C MET A 781 -21.99 -11.84 -18.39
N GLU A 782 -21.12 -10.84 -18.31
CA GLU A 782 -19.90 -10.76 -19.10
C GLU A 782 -18.73 -10.25 -18.26
N GLU A 783 -17.51 -10.58 -18.68
CA GLU A 783 -16.29 -10.00 -18.10
C GLU A 783 -16.14 -8.55 -18.59
N THR A 784 -15.90 -7.62 -17.66
CA THR A 784 -15.57 -6.21 -17.93
C THR A 784 -14.43 -5.76 -17.01
N GLU A 785 -14.06 -4.47 -17.05
CA GLU A 785 -12.98 -3.92 -16.25
C GLU A 785 -13.28 -2.54 -15.66
N LEU A 786 -12.67 -2.27 -14.52
CA LEU A 786 -12.43 -0.90 -14.04
C LEU A 786 -11.00 -0.53 -14.42
N ASP A 787 -10.81 0.45 -15.31
CA ASP A 787 -9.52 0.80 -15.89
C ASP A 787 -8.96 2.15 -15.40
N LEU A 788 -7.66 2.16 -15.13
CA LEU A 788 -6.82 3.34 -14.98
C LEU A 788 -5.59 3.19 -15.91
N THR A 789 -5.74 3.63 -17.15
CA THR A 789 -4.61 3.81 -18.08
C THR A 789 -3.97 5.18 -17.89
N TYR A 790 -2.66 5.22 -17.58
CA TYR A 790 -1.96 6.45 -17.19
C TYR A 790 -1.94 7.48 -18.31
N ASP A 791 -1.62 7.07 -19.54
CA ASP A 791 -1.58 7.99 -20.70
C ASP A 791 -2.94 8.64 -20.98
N LYS A 792 -4.05 7.94 -20.68
CA LYS A 792 -5.41 8.48 -20.85
C LYS A 792 -5.79 9.41 -19.71
N ARG A 793 -5.45 9.06 -18.47
CA ARG A 793 -5.85 9.79 -17.26
C ARG A 793 -4.96 10.98 -16.92
N TYR A 794 -3.68 10.93 -17.31
CA TYR A 794 -2.62 11.87 -16.95
C TYR A 794 -1.88 12.42 -18.19
N LYS A 795 -2.63 12.79 -19.24
CA LYS A 795 -2.14 13.20 -20.58
C LYS A 795 -0.99 14.22 -20.64
N ASN A 796 -0.75 14.99 -19.58
CA ASN A 796 0.28 16.04 -19.52
C ASN A 796 1.37 15.77 -18.49
N ILE A 797 1.43 14.56 -17.91
CA ILE A 797 2.45 14.18 -16.95
C ILE A 797 3.46 13.28 -17.66
N LYS A 798 4.71 13.73 -17.72
CA LYS A 798 5.82 12.89 -18.17
C LYS A 798 6.15 11.92 -17.03
N LEU A 799 6.05 10.62 -17.30
CA LEU A 799 6.61 9.61 -16.41
C LEU A 799 8.14 9.60 -16.56
N PRO A 800 8.91 9.75 -15.46
CA PRO A 800 10.36 9.69 -15.52
C PRO A 800 10.84 8.28 -15.92
N ASP A 801 11.94 8.20 -16.67
CA ASP A 801 12.65 6.93 -16.86
C ASP A 801 13.18 6.42 -15.50
N ALA A 802 13.31 5.10 -15.37
CA ALA A 802 13.78 4.49 -14.13
C ALA A 802 15.12 5.05 -13.64
N TYR A 803 16.05 5.35 -14.55
CA TYR A 803 17.33 5.93 -14.18
C TYR A 803 17.21 7.37 -13.66
N GLU A 804 16.27 8.19 -14.18
CA GLU A 804 16.02 9.55 -13.67
C GLU A 804 15.65 9.48 -12.18
N ARG A 805 14.75 8.57 -11.85
CA ARG A 805 14.31 8.34 -10.47
C ARG A 805 15.42 7.80 -9.57
N LEU A 806 16.09 6.74 -9.99
CA LEU A 806 17.11 6.09 -9.16
C LEU A 806 18.31 6.99 -8.92
N ILE A 807 18.83 7.68 -9.94
CA ILE A 807 19.96 8.61 -9.74
C ILE A 807 19.55 9.71 -8.77
N LEU A 808 18.35 10.28 -8.92
CA LEU A 808 17.84 11.28 -7.99
C LEU A 808 17.70 10.76 -6.55
N ASP A 809 17.26 9.52 -6.36
CA ASP A 809 17.20 8.88 -5.04
C ASP A 809 18.59 8.79 -4.40
N VAL A 810 19.66 8.56 -5.18
CA VAL A 810 21.05 8.55 -4.68
C VAL A 810 21.51 9.95 -4.27
N PHE A 811 21.13 11.01 -4.99
CA PHE A 811 21.36 12.38 -4.54
C PHE A 811 20.63 12.65 -3.21
N CYS A 812 19.40 12.14 -3.07
CA CYS A 812 18.59 12.29 -1.86
C CYS A 812 19.02 11.38 -0.69
N GLY A 813 19.90 10.40 -0.93
CA GLY A 813 20.30 9.42 0.08
C GLY A 813 19.23 8.36 0.39
N SER A 814 18.22 8.20 -0.47
CA SER A 814 17.20 7.18 -0.31
C SER A 814 17.67 5.85 -0.89
N GLN A 815 17.78 4.82 -0.05
CA GLN A 815 18.09 3.46 -0.48
C GLN A 815 16.85 2.58 -0.69
N MET A 816 15.65 3.17 -0.68
CA MET A 816 14.38 2.43 -0.73
C MET A 816 14.26 1.55 -1.99
N HIS A 817 14.76 2.05 -3.12
CA HIS A 817 14.68 1.41 -4.43
C HIS A 817 15.99 0.75 -4.88
N PHE A 818 16.84 0.35 -3.93
CA PHE A 818 18.13 -0.29 -4.19
C PHE A 818 18.25 -1.63 -3.46
N VAL A 819 18.97 -2.56 -4.09
CA VAL A 819 19.12 -3.92 -3.57
C VAL A 819 20.15 -3.94 -2.44
N ARG A 820 19.73 -4.39 -1.25
CA ARG A 820 20.62 -4.55 -0.08
C ARG A 820 21.43 -5.85 -0.16
N SER A 821 22.57 -5.91 0.51
CA SER A 821 23.45 -7.09 0.52
C SER A 821 22.76 -8.40 0.92
N ASP A 822 21.97 -8.38 2.00
CA ASP A 822 21.20 -9.54 2.47
C ASP A 822 20.04 -9.90 1.52
N GLU A 823 19.42 -8.91 0.90
CA GLU A 823 18.41 -9.12 -0.14
C GLU A 823 18.97 -9.85 -1.35
N LEU A 824 20.17 -9.46 -1.79
CA LEU A 824 20.88 -10.11 -2.89
C LEU A 824 21.31 -11.54 -2.54
N SER A 825 21.75 -11.76 -1.29
CA SER A 825 22.13 -13.09 -0.79
C SER A 825 20.93 -14.05 -0.83
N GLU A 826 19.76 -13.63 -0.35
CA GLU A 826 18.54 -14.44 -0.41
C GLU A 826 18.07 -14.69 -1.85
N ALA A 827 18.18 -13.68 -2.73
CA ALA A 827 17.89 -13.86 -4.14
C ALA A 827 18.76 -14.96 -4.77
N TRP A 828 20.07 -14.95 -4.51
CA TRP A 828 20.95 -15.99 -5.02
C TRP A 828 20.75 -17.36 -4.36
N ARG A 829 20.42 -17.40 -3.06
CA ARG A 829 20.08 -18.66 -2.37
C ARG A 829 18.93 -19.39 -3.05
N ILE A 830 17.92 -18.66 -3.54
CA ILE A 830 16.73 -19.23 -4.18
C ILE A 830 17.08 -19.90 -5.53
N PHE A 831 17.95 -19.28 -6.33
CA PHE A 831 18.19 -19.72 -7.72
C PHE A 831 19.47 -20.53 -7.93
N THR A 832 20.48 -20.41 -7.05
CA THR A 832 21.81 -21.01 -7.28
C THR A 832 21.78 -22.52 -7.46
N PRO A 833 21.08 -23.32 -6.62
CA PRO A 833 21.04 -24.77 -6.79
C PRO A 833 20.50 -25.20 -8.16
N LEU A 834 19.40 -24.57 -8.59
CA LEU A 834 18.81 -24.79 -9.92
C LEU A 834 19.79 -24.42 -11.04
N LEU A 835 20.45 -23.25 -10.95
CA LEU A 835 21.38 -22.79 -11.97
C LEU A 835 22.57 -23.72 -12.13
N HIS A 836 23.17 -24.17 -11.01
CA HIS A 836 24.25 -25.14 -11.03
C HIS A 836 23.80 -26.48 -11.61
N GLN A 837 22.58 -26.93 -11.30
CA GLN A 837 22.03 -28.16 -11.88
C GLN A 837 21.85 -28.04 -13.41
N ILE A 838 21.28 -26.93 -13.88
CA ILE A 838 21.10 -26.65 -15.32
C ILE A 838 22.45 -26.70 -16.06
N GLU A 839 23.50 -26.11 -15.48
CA GLU A 839 24.83 -26.04 -16.07
C GLU A 839 25.57 -27.38 -16.05
N ASN A 840 25.52 -28.09 -14.92
CA ASN A 840 26.20 -29.38 -14.74
C ASN A 840 25.57 -30.49 -15.58
N GLU A 841 24.23 -30.55 -15.60
CA GLU A 841 23.48 -31.59 -16.32
C GLU A 841 23.17 -31.20 -17.77
N ARG A 842 23.47 -29.95 -18.17
CA ARG A 842 23.18 -29.38 -19.49
C ARG A 842 21.73 -29.63 -19.92
N ILE A 843 20.79 -29.29 -19.04
CA ILE A 843 19.36 -29.55 -19.24
C ILE A 843 18.88 -28.94 -20.56
N PRO A 844 18.35 -29.73 -21.51
CA PRO A 844 17.95 -29.24 -22.81
C PRO A 844 16.68 -28.38 -22.71
N PRO A 845 16.71 -27.11 -23.18
CA PRO A 845 15.55 -26.25 -23.16
C PRO A 845 14.54 -26.64 -24.25
N ILE A 846 13.25 -26.44 -23.97
CA ILE A 846 12.17 -26.75 -24.91
C ILE A 846 12.17 -25.72 -26.07
N PRO A 847 12.18 -26.15 -27.33
CA PRO A 847 12.14 -25.22 -28.45
C PRO A 847 10.80 -24.48 -28.51
N TYR A 848 10.83 -23.18 -28.75
CA TYR A 848 9.64 -22.38 -29.04
C TYR A 848 9.84 -21.46 -30.24
N LYS A 849 8.81 -21.30 -31.07
CA LYS A 849 8.87 -20.49 -32.28
C LYS A 849 9.06 -19.01 -31.94
N TYR A 850 9.93 -18.30 -32.67
CA TYR A 850 10.07 -16.83 -32.56
C TYR A 850 8.69 -16.16 -32.69
N LYS A 851 8.42 -15.10 -31.91
CA LYS A 851 7.13 -14.40 -31.83
C LYS A 851 5.96 -15.26 -31.29
N SER A 852 6.21 -16.46 -30.75
CA SER A 852 5.19 -17.22 -29.99
C SER A 852 5.06 -16.73 -28.54
N ARG A 853 4.19 -17.36 -27.75
CA ARG A 853 4.03 -17.07 -26.31
C ARG A 853 5.06 -17.79 -25.41
N GLY A 854 5.96 -18.59 -26.01
CA GLY A 854 6.87 -19.50 -25.32
C GLY A 854 6.37 -20.97 -25.37
N PRO A 855 7.04 -21.88 -24.66
CA PRO A 855 6.68 -23.30 -24.59
C PRO A 855 5.25 -23.53 -24.06
N LYS A 856 4.55 -24.54 -24.59
CA LYS A 856 3.17 -24.88 -24.16
C LYS A 856 3.14 -25.43 -22.73
N GLU A 857 4.23 -26.06 -22.33
CA GLU A 857 4.50 -26.61 -21.01
C GLU A 857 4.45 -25.51 -19.93
N ALA A 858 4.83 -24.28 -20.27
CA ALA A 858 4.72 -23.15 -19.34
C ALA A 858 3.27 -22.73 -19.07
N ASP A 859 2.38 -22.89 -20.06
CA ASP A 859 0.94 -22.66 -19.86
C ASP A 859 0.30 -23.84 -19.10
N ALA A 860 0.74 -25.08 -19.35
CA ALA A 860 0.33 -26.24 -18.56
C ALA A 860 0.77 -26.15 -17.09
N MET A 861 2.00 -25.67 -16.83
CA MET A 861 2.52 -25.40 -15.49
C MET A 861 1.71 -24.33 -14.77
N ALA A 862 1.36 -23.23 -15.44
CA ALA A 862 0.50 -22.21 -14.86
C ALA A 862 -0.88 -22.78 -14.49
N LYS A 863 -1.49 -23.59 -15.38
CA LYS A 863 -2.77 -24.26 -15.12
C LYS A 863 -2.72 -25.21 -13.92
N LYS A 864 -1.65 -26.02 -13.82
CA LYS A 864 -1.41 -26.91 -12.67
C LYS A 864 -1.28 -26.13 -11.36
N ASN A 865 -0.78 -24.90 -11.44
CA ASN A 865 -0.59 -24.00 -10.31
C ASN A 865 -1.71 -22.94 -10.21
N ASN A 866 -2.96 -23.39 -10.38
CA ASN A 866 -4.17 -22.63 -10.06
C ASN A 866 -4.32 -21.28 -10.81
N PHE A 867 -3.71 -21.15 -11.98
CA PHE A 867 -3.97 -20.06 -12.91
C PHE A 867 -4.92 -20.51 -14.01
N VAL A 868 -6.11 -19.90 -14.08
CA VAL A 868 -7.14 -20.26 -15.06
C VAL A 868 -7.18 -19.21 -16.18
N TYR A 869 -6.98 -19.64 -17.42
CA TYR A 869 -7.16 -18.78 -18.59
C TYR A 869 -8.49 -19.08 -19.28
N TYR A 870 -9.42 -18.12 -19.27
CA TYR A 870 -10.76 -18.31 -19.82
C TYR A 870 -10.87 -18.00 -21.32
N GLY A 871 -10.01 -17.12 -21.86
CA GLY A 871 -10.07 -16.69 -23.26
C GLY A 871 -11.32 -15.88 -23.68
N SER A 872 -12.32 -15.75 -22.80
CA SER A 872 -13.57 -15.02 -23.04
C SER A 872 -13.41 -13.50 -22.96
N TYR A 873 -12.48 -13.01 -22.13
CA TYR A 873 -12.22 -11.59 -22.00
C TYR A 873 -11.64 -10.99 -23.28
N LYS A 874 -12.33 -9.98 -23.81
CA LYS A 874 -11.85 -9.14 -24.92
C LYS A 874 -11.65 -7.73 -24.38
N TRP A 875 -10.41 -7.27 -24.33
CA TRP A 875 -10.14 -5.87 -24.02
C TRP A 875 -10.59 -5.04 -25.22
N PRO A 876 -11.60 -4.18 -25.11
CA PRO A 876 -11.97 -3.31 -26.21
C PRO A 876 -10.79 -2.37 -26.47
N GLU A 877 -10.26 -2.35 -27.69
CA GLU A 877 -9.40 -1.25 -28.15
C GLU A 877 -10.24 0.02 -28.12
N HIS A 878 -10.27 0.69 -26.96
CA HIS A 878 -10.98 1.94 -26.81
C HIS A 878 -10.32 2.99 -27.70
N ARG A 879 -11.00 3.29 -28.82
CA ARG A 879 -10.80 4.45 -29.72
C ARG A 879 -10.47 5.73 -28.97
#